data_AF-A0A7J4ELS9-F1
#
_entry.id   AF-A0A7J4ELS9-F1
#
_cell.length_a   1.000
_cell.length_b   1.000
_cell.length_c   1.000
_cell.angle_alpha   90.00
_cell.angle_beta   90.00
_cell.angle_gamma   90.00
#
_symmetry.space_group_name_H-M   'P 1'
#
loop_
_entity.id
_entity.type
_entity.pdbx_description
1 polymer ?
#
loop_
_entity_poly.entity_id
_entity_poly.type
_entity_poly.pdbx_seq_one_letter_code
_entity_poly.pdbx_strand_id
1 'polypeptide(L)'
;HTFPVGIHTVTLKVTDSNGETASDDITITVISSPPVACVGNDRVVKNGESVTLSGSCSKDNTKIVSYKWKDVLGNVLSESVNYTTAELPIGRNEIILEVEDEIGEIGKDKVIVYVNPDPPIANAGSDVTISLGQSVTLDGSFSYDEVGKVVAWKWTDMDGNVLSYDKKLVLDSMKFGIGIHEITLIVTDDTGEIGKDNVIVEVKSEPPVADAGKDVWVQVGTQVTLDASNSYDSNGTIVEYKWTENNYLLSKEKTFNNYYAEGKHIIVLTVTDNAGEKDIDTVVVNVTKESPPNQPPTAYAGLDKTTNVGDPVYFDASGSTDDQGIKSYLWDFGDGNTGNGKTTYHTYTTSGTYTVTLTVQDSEGLSSTDSLKVTVLQAKKSSTISLSVNLNKINLSESITLKGYLVPAHSAIVTLVFTSPSGNITYETVVSNSNGEYSLEFMPKEDGEWSVYSKWSGDSELYGSQSNTIKFEVVNPITLEAGYAIIIVGRNDDWLSQPYIDLTANNAYKVLLKRGFTNESIFYLNPSLQQEYPVDRISSIENISYSINTWAESRVSANIPLLIYLVNHGGNDKFFVKGTSEILKPKKLDEYLDKLTSITGIKDITVIYEACNSGSFIDELSENGRIIITSTSESANAGIDQNGAFFSKYFFNSISDAKTLKSAFESASNAEEIITYSEMLKNAGLYPQTPLLDDNGDGVGHPMPLEGTDDGLIANSKYLGPQVGALNLPPTITSYSEYSEPVNVNTEIEIWAKVIDDTKIKEVYASIIEPDYKIILNNDTLYEMNFTT
;
A
#
# COMPACT_ATOMS: atom_id res chain seq x y z
N HIS A 1 69.70 -22.55 21.47
CA HIS A 1 69.21 -23.08 20.19
C HIS A 1 67.73 -22.76 20.12
N THR A 2 67.23 -22.31 18.97
CA THR A 2 65.78 -22.22 18.72
C THR A 2 65.29 -23.59 18.27
N PHE A 3 64.24 -24.10 18.89
CA PHE A 3 63.63 -25.39 18.55
C PHE A 3 62.36 -25.12 17.73
N PRO A 4 62.14 -25.77 16.57
CA PRO A 4 60.86 -25.69 15.86
C PRO A 4 59.73 -26.34 16.67
N VAL A 5 58.47 -26.13 16.29
CA VAL A 5 57.31 -26.77 16.94
C VAL A 5 57.50 -28.29 16.95
N GLY A 6 57.24 -28.93 18.09
CA GLY A 6 57.44 -30.36 18.30
C GLY A 6 58.17 -30.69 19.61
N ILE A 7 58.43 -31.98 19.82
CA ILE A 7 59.15 -32.48 20.99
C ILE A 7 60.62 -32.67 20.63
N HIS A 8 61.50 -32.00 21.36
CA HIS A 8 62.94 -32.06 21.16
C HIS A 8 63.62 -32.58 22.41
N THR A 9 64.55 -33.52 22.25
CA THR A 9 65.35 -34.02 23.38
C THR A 9 66.76 -33.48 23.26
N VAL A 10 67.22 -32.81 24.31
CA VAL A 10 68.59 -32.30 24.42
C VAL A 10 69.33 -33.14 25.46
N THR A 11 70.31 -33.91 25.00
CA THR A 11 71.16 -34.72 25.86
C THR A 11 72.37 -33.91 26.31
N LEU A 12 72.50 -33.67 27.62
CA LEU A 12 73.74 -33.17 28.20
C LEU A 12 74.63 -34.36 28.54
N LYS A 13 75.80 -34.45 27.91
CA LYS A 13 76.82 -35.46 28.23
C LYS A 13 78.05 -34.79 28.85
N VAL A 14 78.41 -35.21 30.06
CA VAL A 14 79.60 -34.73 30.78
C VAL A 14 80.61 -35.86 30.91
N THR A 15 81.88 -35.53 30.75
CA THR A 15 83.00 -36.47 30.80
C THR A 15 83.99 -36.00 31.86
N ASP A 16 84.38 -36.88 32.77
CA ASP A 16 85.33 -36.53 33.81
C ASP A 16 86.79 -36.57 33.31
N SER A 17 87.74 -36.19 34.16
CA SER A 17 89.16 -36.15 33.80
C SER A 17 89.78 -37.53 33.55
N ASN A 18 89.06 -38.61 33.85
CA ASN A 18 89.48 -40.00 33.58
C ASN A 18 88.88 -40.55 32.29
N GLY A 19 87.98 -39.82 31.64
CA GLY A 19 87.34 -40.19 30.37
C GLY A 19 85.99 -40.90 30.52
N GLU A 20 85.48 -41.05 31.74
CA GLU A 20 84.17 -41.67 32.01
C GLU A 20 83.05 -40.65 31.78
N THR A 21 81.93 -41.09 31.19
CA THR A 21 80.86 -40.16 30.79
C THR A 21 79.52 -40.49 31.42
N ALA A 22 78.81 -39.47 31.87
CA ALA A 22 77.40 -39.53 32.25
C ALA A 22 76.58 -38.62 31.33
N SER A 23 75.34 -39.00 31.06
CA SER A 23 74.42 -38.15 30.30
C SER A 23 73.03 -38.12 30.91
N ASP A 24 72.36 -36.99 30.73
CA ASP A 24 70.96 -36.79 31.11
C ASP A 24 70.22 -36.06 29.99
N ASP A 25 68.92 -36.32 29.86
CA ASP A 25 68.08 -35.83 28.77
C ASP A 25 67.06 -34.81 29.29
N ILE A 26 66.99 -33.65 28.65
CA ILE A 26 65.89 -32.71 28.82
C ILE A 26 64.99 -32.78 27.59
N THR A 27 63.71 -33.10 27.82
CA THR A 27 62.67 -33.02 26.80
C THR A 27 62.04 -31.63 26.81
N ILE A 28 62.11 -30.93 25.69
CA ILE A 28 61.51 -29.62 25.46
C ILE A 28 60.35 -29.81 24.50
N THR A 29 59.13 -29.58 24.96
CA THR A 29 57.93 -29.56 24.11
C THR A 29 57.63 -28.12 23.72
N VAL A 30 57.77 -27.81 22.43
CA VAL A 30 57.37 -26.52 21.86
C VAL A 30 56.01 -26.71 21.20
N ILE A 31 54.97 -26.14 21.79
CA ILE A 31 53.60 -26.16 21.25
C ILE A 31 53.38 -24.97 20.33
N SER A 32 52.68 -25.18 19.21
CA SER A 32 52.12 -24.08 18.43
C SER A 32 50.88 -23.54 19.12
N SER A 33 50.52 -22.31 18.79
CA SER A 33 49.23 -21.71 19.11
C SER A 33 48.63 -21.21 17.81
N PRO A 34 47.32 -21.36 17.58
CA PRO A 34 46.71 -20.84 16.36
C PRO A 34 47.00 -19.36 16.16
N PRO A 35 47.13 -18.90 14.90
CA PRO A 35 47.40 -17.50 14.62
C PRO A 35 46.23 -16.64 15.13
N VAL A 36 46.52 -15.40 15.54
CA VAL A 36 45.51 -14.43 15.97
C VAL A 36 45.19 -13.52 14.77
N ALA A 37 44.02 -13.73 14.17
CA ALA A 37 43.48 -12.84 13.16
C ALA A 37 43.15 -11.47 13.78
N CYS A 38 43.31 -10.40 13.01
CA CYS A 38 42.97 -9.04 13.40
C CYS A 38 42.51 -8.25 12.17
N VAL A 39 41.29 -7.72 12.21
CA VAL A 39 40.68 -6.96 11.09
C VAL A 39 40.45 -5.47 11.38
N GLY A 40 40.80 -5.02 12.58
CA GLY A 40 40.61 -3.63 13.04
C GLY A 40 39.19 -3.35 13.50
N ASN A 41 38.88 -2.06 13.73
CA ASN A 41 37.57 -1.64 14.25
C ASN A 41 36.49 -1.66 13.17
N ASP A 42 35.24 -1.81 13.63
CA ASP A 42 34.02 -1.62 12.85
C ASP A 42 33.98 -0.27 12.13
N ARG A 43 33.27 -0.25 11.01
CA ARG A 43 33.20 0.88 10.07
C ARG A 43 31.76 1.31 9.84
N VAL A 44 31.55 2.61 9.71
CA VAL A 44 30.28 3.19 9.24
C VAL A 44 30.60 3.96 7.97
N VAL A 45 29.86 3.67 6.90
CA VAL A 45 30.06 4.28 5.57
C VAL A 45 28.71 4.68 4.98
N LYS A 46 28.71 5.59 4.01
CA LYS A 46 27.49 5.94 3.28
C LYS A 46 27.17 4.89 2.22
N ASN A 47 25.91 4.86 1.78
CA ASN A 47 25.51 4.06 0.63
C ASN A 47 26.41 4.37 -0.59
N GLY A 48 26.87 3.32 -1.28
CA GLY A 48 27.81 3.44 -2.41
C GLY A 48 29.29 3.68 -2.06
N GLU A 49 29.66 3.90 -0.79
CA GLU A 49 31.07 4.06 -0.41
C GLU A 49 31.75 2.69 -0.19
N SER A 50 32.84 2.42 -0.93
CA SER A 50 33.68 1.25 -0.70
C SER A 50 34.58 1.42 0.53
N VAL A 51 34.77 0.37 1.33
CA VAL A 51 35.70 0.38 2.48
C VAL A 51 36.88 -0.56 2.24
N THR A 52 38.08 -0.13 2.66
CA THR A 52 39.27 -1.00 2.63
C THR A 52 39.58 -1.52 4.03
N LEU A 53 39.52 -2.84 4.18
CA LEU A 53 39.82 -3.61 5.38
C LEU A 53 41.25 -4.15 5.30
N SER A 54 41.93 -4.22 6.45
CA SER A 54 43.33 -4.67 6.51
C SER A 54 43.50 -5.75 7.57
N GLY A 55 44.05 -6.89 7.16
CA GLY A 55 44.44 -8.00 8.03
C GLY A 55 45.86 -7.88 8.58
N SER A 56 46.56 -6.78 8.27
CA SER A 56 48.00 -6.64 8.54
C SER A 56 48.37 -6.62 10.02
N CYS A 57 47.40 -6.44 10.92
CA CYS A 57 47.61 -6.51 12.36
C CYS A 57 47.55 -7.94 12.93
N SER A 58 47.22 -8.94 12.10
CA SER A 58 47.21 -10.36 12.48
C SER A 58 48.62 -10.83 12.85
N LYS A 59 48.72 -11.67 13.87
CA LYS A 59 50.02 -12.12 14.43
C LYS A 59 50.01 -13.61 14.69
N ASP A 60 51.18 -14.19 14.54
CA ASP A 60 51.42 -15.57 14.91
C ASP A 60 52.82 -15.73 15.53
N ASN A 61 53.01 -16.75 16.36
CA ASN A 61 54.31 -17.08 16.93
C ASN A 61 55.21 -17.84 15.93
N THR A 62 54.62 -18.36 14.84
CA THR A 62 55.31 -18.80 13.63
C THR A 62 55.16 -17.75 12.52
N LYS A 63 54.59 -18.10 11.37
CA LYS A 63 54.39 -17.25 10.20
C LYS A 63 53.04 -17.52 9.57
N ILE A 64 52.29 -16.44 9.32
CA ILE A 64 51.03 -16.47 8.56
C ILE A 64 51.34 -16.68 7.08
N VAL A 65 50.71 -17.67 6.45
CA VAL A 65 50.88 -18.01 5.03
C VAL A 65 49.69 -17.68 4.17
N SER A 66 48.50 -17.50 4.77
CA SER A 66 47.27 -17.24 4.03
C SER A 66 46.34 -16.29 4.79
N TYR A 67 45.67 -15.43 4.02
CA TYR A 67 44.61 -14.54 4.46
C TYR A 67 43.39 -14.84 3.60
N LYS A 68 42.21 -15.05 4.20
CA LYS A 68 40.95 -15.28 3.48
C LYS A 68 39.85 -14.44 4.10
N TRP A 69 39.43 -13.42 3.37
CA TRP A 69 38.23 -12.65 3.69
C TRP A 69 37.01 -13.40 3.19
N LYS A 70 35.99 -13.55 4.03
CA LYS A 70 34.78 -14.30 3.76
C LYS A 70 33.53 -13.52 4.16
N ASP A 71 32.43 -13.78 3.47
CA ASP A 71 31.10 -13.39 3.91
C ASP A 71 30.57 -14.35 5.01
N VAL A 72 29.40 -14.04 5.55
CA VAL A 72 28.74 -14.86 6.58
C VAL A 72 28.32 -16.25 6.12
N LEU A 73 28.23 -16.48 4.81
CA LEU A 73 27.92 -17.80 4.22
C LEU A 73 29.20 -18.62 3.96
N GLY A 74 30.37 -18.04 4.20
CA GLY A 74 31.67 -18.68 4.05
C GLY A 74 32.29 -18.55 2.66
N ASN A 75 31.70 -17.77 1.75
CA ASN A 75 32.25 -17.53 0.42
C ASN A 75 33.50 -16.65 0.52
N VAL A 76 34.54 -16.99 -0.23
CA VAL A 76 35.80 -16.22 -0.23
C VAL A 76 35.63 -14.96 -1.08
N LEU A 77 35.80 -13.81 -0.44
CA LEU A 77 35.73 -12.46 -1.04
C LEU A 77 37.10 -11.99 -1.54
N SER A 78 38.17 -12.31 -0.81
CA SER A 78 39.55 -11.95 -1.16
C SER A 78 40.56 -12.82 -0.42
N GLU A 79 41.69 -13.11 -1.07
CA GLU A 79 42.83 -13.81 -0.46
C GLU A 79 44.04 -12.89 -0.18
N SER A 80 43.83 -11.57 -0.32
CA SER A 80 44.88 -10.57 -0.06
C SER A 80 44.89 -10.12 1.39
N VAL A 81 46.05 -9.64 1.86
CA VAL A 81 46.20 -9.05 3.21
C VAL A 81 45.21 -7.90 3.43
N ASN A 82 44.95 -7.10 2.39
CA ASN A 82 43.95 -6.05 2.39
C ASN A 82 42.79 -6.41 1.43
N TYR A 83 41.58 -6.04 1.80
CA TYR A 83 40.38 -6.25 1.00
C TYR A 83 39.58 -4.94 0.89
N THR A 84 39.36 -4.47 -0.33
CA THR A 84 38.42 -3.36 -0.59
C THR A 84 37.08 -3.96 -1.01
N THR A 85 36.02 -3.62 -0.27
CA THR A 85 34.68 -4.16 -0.51
C THR A 85 34.10 -3.66 -1.84
N ALA A 86 33.29 -4.49 -2.50
CA ALA A 86 32.31 -3.99 -3.46
C ALA A 86 31.23 -3.15 -2.74
N GLU A 87 30.29 -2.56 -3.49
CA GLU A 87 29.12 -1.91 -2.89
C GLU A 87 28.41 -2.90 -1.96
N LEU A 88 28.34 -2.53 -0.68
CA LEU A 88 27.72 -3.33 0.35
C LEU A 88 26.24 -2.94 0.49
N PRO A 89 25.33 -3.89 0.72
CA PRO A 89 23.92 -3.60 1.03
C PRO A 89 23.78 -2.62 2.21
N ILE A 90 22.73 -1.79 2.18
CA ILE A 90 22.36 -0.92 3.29
C ILE A 90 22.16 -1.76 4.57
N GLY A 91 22.66 -1.25 5.69
CA GLY A 91 22.58 -1.89 7.00
C GLY A 91 23.86 -2.63 7.40
N ARG A 92 23.71 -3.65 8.24
CA ARG A 92 24.82 -4.33 8.91
C ARG A 92 25.44 -5.41 8.03
N ASN A 93 26.67 -5.20 7.60
CA ASN A 93 27.45 -6.18 6.84
C ASN A 93 28.55 -6.77 7.73
N GLU A 94 28.59 -8.09 7.85
CA GLU A 94 29.63 -8.79 8.62
C GLU A 94 30.61 -9.48 7.67
N ILE A 95 31.90 -9.19 7.84
CA ILE A 95 32.98 -9.73 7.03
C ILE A 95 33.98 -10.40 7.97
N ILE A 96 34.35 -11.64 7.65
CA ILE A 96 35.22 -12.49 8.48
C ILE A 96 36.59 -12.58 7.81
N LEU A 97 37.67 -12.41 8.57
CA LEU A 97 39.02 -12.78 8.13
C LEU A 97 39.42 -14.10 8.78
N GLU A 98 39.84 -15.04 7.96
CA GLU A 98 40.59 -16.21 8.40
C GLU A 98 42.06 -16.06 8.04
N VAL A 99 42.96 -16.32 8.98
CA VAL A 99 44.40 -16.41 8.74
C VAL A 99 44.89 -17.80 9.09
N GLU A 100 45.81 -18.33 8.29
CA GLU A 100 46.36 -19.68 8.45
C GLU A 100 47.88 -19.61 8.55
N ASP A 101 48.46 -20.41 9.44
CA ASP A 101 49.90 -20.50 9.67
C ASP A 101 50.59 -21.61 8.84
N GLU A 102 51.92 -21.74 8.96
CA GLU A 102 52.71 -22.72 8.19
C GLU A 102 52.41 -24.19 8.52
N ILE A 103 51.67 -24.48 9.60
CA ILE A 103 51.30 -25.84 10.01
C ILE A 103 49.79 -26.13 9.86
N GLY A 104 49.01 -25.15 9.37
CA GLY A 104 47.60 -25.28 9.03
C GLY A 104 46.62 -24.91 10.14
N GLU A 105 47.07 -24.27 11.23
CA GLU A 105 46.16 -23.76 12.26
C GLU A 105 45.51 -22.45 11.80
N ILE A 106 44.23 -22.25 12.14
CA ILE A 106 43.41 -21.13 11.64
C ILE A 106 42.97 -20.22 12.79
N GLY A 107 43.22 -18.92 12.60
CA GLY A 107 42.68 -17.83 13.40
C GLY A 107 41.54 -17.12 12.67
N LYS A 108 40.52 -16.66 13.39
CA LYS A 108 39.41 -15.89 12.81
C LYS A 108 39.14 -14.61 13.58
N ASP A 109 38.81 -13.54 12.86
CA ASP A 109 38.34 -12.28 13.42
C ASP A 109 37.29 -11.68 12.48
N LYS A 110 36.43 -10.79 12.99
CA LYS A 110 35.31 -10.21 12.23
C LYS A 110 35.23 -8.71 12.37
N VAL A 111 34.80 -8.07 11.28
CA VAL A 111 34.54 -6.63 11.22
C VAL A 111 33.12 -6.39 10.74
N ILE A 112 32.45 -5.45 11.38
CA ILE A 112 31.13 -4.99 10.98
C ILE A 112 31.30 -3.71 10.18
N VAL A 113 30.74 -3.69 8.97
CA VAL A 113 30.59 -2.49 8.15
C VAL A 113 29.11 -2.13 8.10
N TYR A 114 28.75 -1.03 8.74
CA TYR A 114 27.39 -0.49 8.72
C TYR A 114 27.26 0.53 7.60
N VAL A 115 26.37 0.27 6.63
CA VAL A 115 26.10 1.17 5.51
C VAL A 115 24.82 1.95 5.82
N ASN A 116 24.92 3.27 5.97
CA ASN A 116 23.75 4.10 6.25
C ASN A 116 22.89 4.27 4.98
N PRO A 117 21.55 4.21 5.10
CA PRO A 117 20.66 4.62 4.01
C PRO A 117 20.84 6.10 3.67
N ASP A 118 20.53 6.47 2.42
CA ASP A 118 20.48 7.88 2.02
C ASP A 118 19.20 8.52 2.57
N PRO A 119 19.24 9.78 3.03
CA PRO A 119 18.04 10.47 3.51
C PRO A 119 17.04 10.71 2.37
N PRO A 120 15.73 10.76 2.68
CA PRO A 120 14.72 11.04 1.67
C PRO A 120 14.89 12.43 1.06
N ILE A 121 14.46 12.60 -0.18
CA ILE A 121 14.45 13.89 -0.88
C ILE A 121 13.09 14.54 -0.64
N ALA A 122 13.08 15.60 0.17
CA ALA A 122 11.91 16.46 0.32
C ALA A 122 11.68 17.30 -0.94
N ASN A 123 10.41 17.51 -1.30
CA ASN A 123 10.00 18.42 -2.34
C ASN A 123 8.79 19.22 -1.82
N ALA A 124 9.03 20.47 -1.45
CA ALA A 124 8.05 21.40 -0.89
C ALA A 124 7.18 22.06 -1.98
N GLY A 125 7.47 21.79 -3.27
CA GLY A 125 6.89 22.47 -4.42
C GLY A 125 7.69 23.70 -4.83
N SER A 126 7.23 24.38 -5.89
CA SER A 126 7.85 25.62 -6.36
C SER A 126 7.41 26.82 -5.51
N ASP A 127 8.26 27.85 -5.48
CA ASP A 127 7.91 29.15 -4.88
C ASP A 127 6.62 29.72 -5.47
N VAL A 128 5.81 30.35 -4.62
CA VAL A 128 4.50 30.88 -4.99
C VAL A 128 4.39 32.34 -4.59
N THR A 129 3.92 33.17 -5.52
CA THR A 129 3.47 34.54 -5.22
C THR A 129 1.94 34.56 -5.22
N ILE A 130 1.33 35.03 -4.14
CA ILE A 130 -0.14 35.21 -4.02
C ILE A 130 -0.49 36.63 -3.60
N SER A 131 -1.72 37.07 -3.95
CA SER A 131 -2.23 38.35 -3.48
C SER A 131 -2.85 38.22 -2.08
N LEU A 132 -2.81 39.29 -1.29
CA LEU A 132 -3.44 39.35 0.03
C LEU A 132 -4.93 38.95 -0.08
N GLY A 133 -5.42 38.14 0.86
CA GLY A 133 -6.77 37.58 0.84
C GLY A 133 -6.92 36.27 0.07
N GLN A 134 -5.90 35.80 -0.66
CA GLN A 134 -5.89 34.47 -1.28
C GLN A 134 -5.34 33.39 -0.32
N SER A 135 -5.59 32.12 -0.64
CA SER A 135 -4.96 30.98 0.02
C SER A 135 -4.15 30.16 -0.98
N VAL A 136 -3.08 29.54 -0.52
CA VAL A 136 -2.25 28.63 -1.31
C VAL A 136 -2.18 27.27 -0.62
N THR A 137 -2.15 26.19 -1.41
CA THR A 137 -1.89 24.84 -0.91
C THR A 137 -0.50 24.42 -1.36
N LEU A 138 0.41 24.23 -0.40
CA LEU A 138 1.70 23.61 -0.62
C LEU A 138 1.54 22.08 -0.55
N ASP A 139 2.21 21.35 -1.43
CA ASP A 139 2.01 19.90 -1.59
C ASP A 139 3.34 19.16 -1.58
N GLY A 140 3.62 18.49 -0.47
CA GLY A 140 4.83 17.72 -0.26
C GLY A 140 4.77 16.30 -0.83
N SER A 141 3.72 15.94 -1.56
CA SER A 141 3.50 14.56 -2.05
C SER A 141 4.50 14.08 -3.10
N PHE A 142 5.25 14.99 -3.73
CA PHE A 142 6.35 14.66 -4.64
C PHE A 142 7.67 14.35 -3.93
N SER A 143 7.70 14.44 -2.60
CA SER A 143 8.86 13.97 -1.82
C SER A 143 8.99 12.46 -1.98
N TYR A 144 10.21 11.98 -2.17
CA TYR A 144 10.47 10.56 -2.43
C TYR A 144 11.76 10.11 -1.76
N ASP A 145 11.88 8.80 -1.64
CA ASP A 145 13.07 8.11 -1.20
C ASP A 145 13.40 7.09 -2.29
N GLU A 146 14.66 7.06 -2.74
CA GLU A 146 15.10 6.17 -3.83
C GLU A 146 15.15 4.70 -3.40
N VAL A 147 15.34 4.44 -2.11
CA VAL A 147 15.59 3.10 -1.56
C VAL A 147 14.60 2.70 -0.45
N GLY A 148 13.85 3.66 0.08
CA GLY A 148 12.85 3.49 1.13
C GLY A 148 11.47 4.09 0.78
N LYS A 149 10.71 4.46 1.81
CA LYS A 149 9.41 5.13 1.68
C LYS A 149 9.34 6.33 2.60
N VAL A 150 8.89 7.47 2.08
CA VAL A 150 8.51 8.60 2.92
C VAL A 150 7.26 8.25 3.75
N VAL A 151 7.37 8.27 5.07
CA VAL A 151 6.30 7.90 6.01
C VAL A 151 5.72 9.08 6.78
N ALA A 152 6.43 10.21 6.88
CA ALA A 152 5.94 11.39 7.60
C ALA A 152 6.29 12.71 6.89
N TRP A 153 5.39 13.69 7.05
CA TRP A 153 5.54 15.07 6.60
C TRP A 153 5.40 16.01 7.79
N LYS A 154 6.19 17.08 7.80
CA LYS A 154 6.10 18.12 8.82
C LYS A 154 6.48 19.45 8.19
N TRP A 155 5.57 20.40 8.24
CA TRP A 155 5.80 21.76 7.77
C TRP A 155 6.09 22.68 8.94
N THR A 156 7.12 23.52 8.82
CA THR A 156 7.47 24.52 9.84
C THR A 156 7.68 25.90 9.23
N ASP A 157 7.43 26.94 10.02
CA ASP A 157 7.91 28.29 9.73
C ASP A 157 9.42 28.43 10.01
N MET A 158 9.99 29.62 9.75
CA MET A 158 11.40 29.93 10.01
C MET A 158 11.79 29.86 11.50
N ASP A 159 10.83 30.02 12.41
CA ASP A 159 11.06 29.93 13.86
C ASP A 159 11.00 28.46 14.35
N GLY A 160 10.70 27.52 13.45
CA GLY A 160 10.57 26.10 13.73
C GLY A 160 9.21 25.72 14.34
N ASN A 161 8.24 26.62 14.36
CA ASN A 161 6.89 26.31 14.81
C ASN A 161 6.21 25.42 13.78
N VAL A 162 5.47 24.42 14.27
CA VAL A 162 4.81 23.45 13.39
C VAL A 162 3.53 24.03 12.83
N LEU A 163 3.44 24.03 11.50
CA LEU A 163 2.27 24.49 10.76
C LEU A 163 1.32 23.33 10.41
N SER A 164 1.86 22.16 10.05
CA SER A 164 1.08 20.96 9.72
C SER A 164 1.93 19.68 9.74
N TYR A 165 1.27 18.52 9.89
CA TYR A 165 1.85 17.19 9.69
C TYR A 165 1.27 16.45 8.45
N ASP A 166 0.37 17.10 7.72
CA ASP A 166 -0.21 16.53 6.50
C ASP A 166 0.72 16.70 5.30
N LYS A 167 0.54 15.85 4.27
CA LYS A 167 1.25 16.00 2.99
C LYS A 167 1.01 17.37 2.35
N LYS A 168 -0.19 17.93 2.57
CA LYS A 168 -0.60 19.23 2.05
C LYS A 168 -0.74 20.23 3.19
N LEU A 169 -0.23 21.44 2.99
CA LEU A 169 -0.39 22.56 3.90
C LEU A 169 -1.18 23.67 3.19
N VAL A 170 -2.31 24.06 3.78
CA VAL A 170 -3.09 25.22 3.31
C VAL A 170 -2.68 26.46 4.10
N LEU A 171 -2.14 27.46 3.41
CA LEU A 171 -1.76 28.75 3.97
C LEU A 171 -2.81 29.80 3.58
N ASP A 172 -3.29 30.53 4.57
CA ASP A 172 -4.21 31.66 4.42
C ASP A 172 -3.43 32.96 4.54
N SER A 173 -3.31 33.73 3.46
CA SER A 173 -2.53 34.97 3.45
C SER A 173 -3.02 36.00 4.47
N MET A 174 -4.28 35.95 4.91
CA MET A 174 -4.78 36.83 5.97
C MET A 174 -4.14 36.57 7.33
N LYS A 175 -3.58 35.37 7.56
CA LYS A 175 -2.90 35.01 8.82
C LYS A 175 -1.41 35.33 8.81
N PHE A 176 -0.76 35.21 7.66
CA PHE A 176 0.68 35.42 7.52
C PHE A 176 1.03 36.87 7.16
N GLY A 177 0.10 37.60 6.53
CA GLY A 177 0.29 38.99 6.16
C GLY A 177 1.22 39.18 4.96
N ILE A 178 1.38 40.44 4.54
CA ILE A 178 2.22 40.84 3.41
C ILE A 178 3.69 40.57 3.72
N GLY A 179 4.42 40.02 2.75
CA GLY A 179 5.86 39.76 2.87
C GLY A 179 6.28 38.42 2.30
N ILE A 180 7.57 38.13 2.45
CA ILE A 180 8.20 36.87 2.05
C ILE A 180 8.17 35.93 3.25
N HIS A 181 7.54 34.77 3.08
CA HIS A 181 7.45 33.71 4.09
C HIS A 181 8.19 32.48 3.58
N GLU A 182 9.26 32.09 4.26
CA GLU A 182 9.96 30.84 3.97
C GLU A 182 9.39 29.73 4.83
N ILE A 183 8.94 28.65 4.19
CA ILE A 183 8.31 27.50 4.82
C ILE A 183 9.17 26.28 4.55
N THR A 184 9.55 25.54 5.60
CA THR A 184 10.34 24.32 5.47
C THR A 184 9.44 23.10 5.52
N LEU A 185 9.51 22.25 4.50
CA LEU A 185 9.05 20.87 4.54
C LEU A 185 10.16 20.00 5.12
N ILE A 186 9.81 19.18 6.11
CA ILE A 186 10.63 18.10 6.64
C ILE A 186 9.90 16.79 6.35
N VAL A 187 10.57 15.86 5.68
CA VAL A 187 10.04 14.51 5.46
C VAL A 187 10.90 13.48 6.17
N THR A 188 10.28 12.40 6.63
CA THR A 188 10.95 11.29 7.30
C THR A 188 10.65 10.00 6.57
N ASP A 189 11.68 9.20 6.32
CA ASP A 189 11.55 7.89 5.70
C ASP A 189 11.21 6.78 6.72
N ASP A 190 11.07 5.56 6.24
CA ASP A 190 10.81 4.36 7.04
C ASP A 190 12.03 3.87 7.85
N THR A 191 13.19 4.50 7.67
CA THR A 191 14.41 4.25 8.46
C THR A 191 14.63 5.29 9.58
N GLY A 192 13.90 6.41 9.53
CA GLY A 192 13.97 7.52 10.47
C GLY A 192 14.87 8.67 10.00
N GLU A 193 15.47 8.59 8.82
CA GLU A 193 16.27 9.66 8.23
C GLU A 193 15.36 10.79 7.72
N ILE A 194 15.92 12.02 7.66
CA ILE A 194 15.15 13.22 7.36
C ILE A 194 15.66 13.98 6.13
N GLY A 195 14.72 14.32 5.26
CA GLY A 195 14.90 15.22 4.13
C GLY A 195 14.30 16.59 4.45
N LYS A 196 14.88 17.66 3.91
CA LYS A 196 14.32 19.02 4.04
C LYS A 196 14.33 19.75 2.71
N ASP A 197 13.27 20.51 2.49
CA ASP A 197 13.15 21.43 1.36
C ASP A 197 12.41 22.70 1.78
N ASN A 198 12.78 23.83 1.20
CA ASN A 198 12.18 25.13 1.53
C ASN A 198 11.38 25.63 0.34
N VAL A 199 10.21 26.21 0.63
CA VAL A 199 9.40 26.91 -0.36
C VAL A 199 9.12 28.33 0.11
N ILE A 200 9.25 29.28 -0.80
CA ILE A 200 8.95 30.69 -0.54
C ILE A 200 7.51 30.98 -0.94
N VAL A 201 6.76 31.57 -0.02
CA VAL A 201 5.44 32.14 -0.25
C VAL A 201 5.54 33.66 -0.13
N GLU A 202 5.49 34.35 -1.26
CA GLU A 202 5.50 35.81 -1.32
C GLU A 202 4.05 36.33 -1.38
N VAL A 203 3.61 37.04 -0.35
CA VAL A 203 2.29 37.67 -0.29
C VAL A 203 2.42 39.14 -0.68
N LYS A 204 1.77 39.56 -1.77
CA LYS A 204 1.74 40.94 -2.26
C LYS A 204 0.37 41.59 -2.06
N SER A 205 0.35 42.89 -1.85
CA SER A 205 -0.84 43.73 -2.02
C SER A 205 -0.83 44.38 -3.40
N GLU A 206 -2.01 44.72 -3.91
CA GLU A 206 -2.18 45.56 -5.09
C GLU A 206 -2.69 46.91 -4.61
N PRO A 207 -2.35 48.03 -5.27
CA PRO A 207 -2.92 49.31 -4.90
C PRO A 207 -4.44 49.30 -5.10
N PRO A 208 -5.19 50.05 -4.27
CA PRO A 208 -6.61 50.28 -4.50
C PRO A 208 -6.82 50.98 -5.86
N VAL A 209 -8.04 51.02 -6.36
CA VAL A 209 -8.42 51.80 -7.54
C VAL A 209 -9.24 53.00 -7.10
N ALA A 210 -8.73 54.20 -7.38
CA ALA A 210 -9.43 55.45 -7.18
C ALA A 210 -10.44 55.69 -8.32
N ASP A 211 -11.67 56.06 -7.97
CA ASP A 211 -12.66 56.62 -8.89
C ASP A 211 -13.24 57.87 -8.25
N ALA A 212 -12.85 59.04 -8.79
CA ALA A 212 -13.25 60.36 -8.35
C ALA A 212 -14.62 60.79 -8.94
N GLY A 213 -15.21 59.97 -9.81
CA GLY A 213 -16.40 60.27 -10.57
C GLY A 213 -16.13 61.07 -11.84
N LYS A 214 -17.18 61.27 -12.63
CA LYS A 214 -17.09 62.03 -13.90
C LYS A 214 -16.93 63.53 -13.65
N ASP A 215 -16.27 64.20 -14.59
CA ASP A 215 -16.21 65.66 -14.66
C ASP A 215 -17.61 66.29 -14.58
N VAL A 216 -17.69 67.42 -13.88
CA VAL A 216 -18.95 68.09 -13.55
C VAL A 216 -18.97 69.49 -14.15
N TRP A 217 -20.05 69.83 -14.86
CA TRP A 217 -20.33 71.19 -15.33
C TRP A 217 -21.55 71.73 -14.62
N VAL A 218 -21.37 72.81 -13.85
CA VAL A 218 -22.45 73.41 -13.06
C VAL A 218 -22.46 74.93 -13.18
N GLN A 219 -23.61 75.52 -12.85
CA GLN A 219 -23.71 76.98 -12.77
C GLN A 219 -23.12 77.49 -11.45
N VAL A 220 -22.65 78.73 -11.46
CA VAL A 220 -22.22 79.41 -10.22
C VAL A 220 -23.33 79.34 -9.17
N GLY A 221 -22.97 78.91 -7.95
CA GLY A 221 -23.91 78.76 -6.83
C GLY A 221 -24.58 77.38 -6.73
N THR A 222 -24.32 76.45 -7.66
CA THR A 222 -24.75 75.05 -7.54
C THR A 222 -23.81 74.27 -6.60
N GLN A 223 -24.38 73.49 -5.70
CA GLN A 223 -23.62 72.58 -4.84
C GLN A 223 -23.21 71.34 -5.64
N VAL A 224 -21.94 70.96 -5.57
CA VAL A 224 -21.40 69.77 -6.23
C VAL A 224 -21.16 68.68 -5.20
N THR A 225 -21.65 67.47 -5.48
CA THR A 225 -21.36 66.26 -4.70
C THR A 225 -20.23 65.51 -5.37
N LEU A 226 -19.14 65.27 -4.64
CA LEU A 226 -18.06 64.38 -5.06
C LEU A 226 -18.18 63.07 -4.30
N ASP A 227 -18.13 61.96 -5.02
CA ASP A 227 -18.44 60.63 -4.49
C ASP A 227 -17.42 59.59 -4.95
N ALA A 228 -16.65 59.06 -4.00
CA ALA A 228 -15.67 58.01 -4.23
C ALA A 228 -16.28 56.61 -4.10
N SER A 229 -17.61 56.47 -4.18
CA SER A 229 -18.28 55.19 -3.91
C SER A 229 -17.93 54.04 -4.83
N ASN A 230 -17.46 54.36 -6.03
CA ASN A 230 -16.97 53.39 -7.00
C ASN A 230 -15.49 53.03 -6.81
N SER A 231 -14.76 53.74 -5.94
CA SER A 231 -13.40 53.34 -5.59
C SER A 231 -13.46 51.98 -4.89
N TYR A 232 -12.59 51.06 -5.30
CA TYR A 232 -12.58 49.71 -4.78
C TYR A 232 -11.15 49.20 -4.60
N ASP A 233 -11.02 48.14 -3.84
CA ASP A 233 -9.79 47.40 -3.67
C ASP A 233 -10.12 45.93 -3.86
N SER A 234 -9.44 45.27 -4.80
CA SER A 234 -9.68 43.89 -5.19
C SER A 234 -9.15 42.88 -4.19
N ASN A 235 -8.12 43.24 -3.40
CA ASN A 235 -7.40 42.31 -2.52
C ASN A 235 -7.16 42.86 -1.10
N GLY A 236 -7.73 44.03 -0.81
CA GLY A 236 -7.71 44.67 0.50
C GLY A 236 -9.01 45.40 0.82
N THR A 237 -8.89 46.46 1.62
CA THR A 237 -10.01 47.32 2.02
C THR A 237 -9.52 48.76 2.07
N ILE A 238 -10.25 49.68 1.43
CA ILE A 238 -9.96 51.11 1.50
C ILE A 238 -10.21 51.62 2.92
N VAL A 239 -9.16 52.17 3.56
CA VAL A 239 -9.21 52.69 4.93
C VAL A 239 -9.18 54.22 4.99
N GLU A 240 -8.73 54.89 3.93
CA GLU A 240 -8.70 56.37 3.87
C GLU A 240 -9.11 56.89 2.49
N TYR A 241 -9.97 57.92 2.48
CA TYR A 241 -10.25 58.77 1.32
C TYR A 241 -9.67 60.16 1.60
N LYS A 242 -9.08 60.80 0.59
CA LYS A 242 -8.52 62.15 0.72
C LYS A 242 -8.75 62.95 -0.55
N TRP A 243 -9.59 63.97 -0.46
CA TRP A 243 -9.87 64.91 -1.54
C TRP A 243 -9.05 66.18 -1.39
N THR A 244 -8.32 66.58 -2.43
CA THR A 244 -7.50 67.80 -2.42
C THR A 244 -7.69 68.64 -3.67
N GLU A 245 -7.51 69.95 -3.53
CA GLU A 245 -7.38 70.87 -4.65
C GLU A 245 -6.14 71.73 -4.44
N ASN A 246 -5.24 71.79 -5.44
CA ASN A 246 -3.96 72.49 -5.31
C ASN A 246 -3.16 72.09 -4.04
N ASN A 247 -3.22 70.81 -3.67
CA ASN A 247 -2.67 70.23 -2.43
C ASN A 247 -3.34 70.67 -1.11
N TYR A 248 -4.39 71.50 -1.13
CA TYR A 248 -5.19 71.82 0.04
C TYR A 248 -6.25 70.75 0.27
N LEU A 249 -6.39 70.28 1.52
CA LEU A 249 -7.38 69.28 1.91
C LEU A 249 -8.79 69.86 1.84
N LEU A 250 -9.66 69.22 1.07
CA LEU A 250 -11.09 69.54 0.99
C LEU A 250 -11.92 68.65 1.92
N SER A 251 -11.68 67.33 1.88
CA SER A 251 -12.43 66.37 2.68
C SER A 251 -11.67 65.05 2.85
N LYS A 252 -12.02 64.30 3.90
CA LYS A 252 -11.65 62.89 4.11
C LYS A 252 -12.84 61.92 4.04
N GLU A 253 -14.04 62.45 3.83
CA GLU A 253 -15.24 61.65 3.71
C GLU A 253 -15.29 60.94 2.35
N LYS A 254 -15.89 59.76 2.32
CA LYS A 254 -16.12 58.99 1.08
C LYS A 254 -16.95 59.77 0.06
N THR A 255 -17.91 60.56 0.55
CA THR A 255 -18.76 61.44 -0.25
C THR A 255 -18.86 62.79 0.46
N PHE A 256 -18.72 63.91 -0.25
CA PHE A 256 -18.93 65.24 0.34
C PHE A 256 -19.47 66.25 -0.66
N ASN A 257 -20.09 67.31 -0.13
CA ASN A 257 -20.65 68.39 -0.91
C ASN A 257 -19.82 69.66 -0.77
N ASN A 258 -19.61 70.39 -1.85
CA ASN A 258 -18.90 71.67 -1.83
C ASN A 258 -19.46 72.67 -2.85
N TYR A 259 -19.16 73.95 -2.67
CA TYR A 259 -19.43 75.01 -3.64
C TYR A 259 -18.13 75.51 -4.23
N TYR A 260 -18.12 75.70 -5.55
CA TYR A 260 -16.95 76.12 -6.29
C TYR A 260 -17.19 77.49 -6.92
N ALA A 261 -16.13 78.30 -6.98
CA ALA A 261 -16.19 79.61 -7.62
C ALA A 261 -16.23 79.45 -9.15
N GLU A 262 -16.54 80.53 -9.88
CA GLU A 262 -16.46 80.53 -11.35
C GLU A 262 -15.04 80.14 -11.79
N GLY A 263 -14.92 79.13 -12.65
CA GLY A 263 -13.63 78.62 -13.12
C GLY A 263 -13.54 77.11 -13.24
N LYS A 264 -12.33 76.64 -13.57
CA LYS A 264 -11.97 75.22 -13.64
C LYS A 264 -11.27 74.80 -12.36
N HIS A 265 -11.87 73.86 -11.65
CA HIS A 265 -11.36 73.26 -10.42
C HIS A 265 -10.91 71.83 -10.70
N ILE A 266 -9.68 71.46 -10.33
CA ILE A 266 -9.15 70.10 -10.52
C ILE A 266 -9.01 69.49 -9.13
N ILE A 267 -9.84 68.50 -8.84
CA ILE A 267 -9.89 67.84 -7.54
C ILE A 267 -9.22 66.48 -7.67
N VAL A 268 -8.27 66.21 -6.79
CA VAL A 268 -7.53 64.95 -6.72
C VAL A 268 -8.09 64.13 -5.56
N LEU A 269 -8.64 62.97 -5.87
CA LEU A 269 -8.90 61.91 -4.92
C LEU A 269 -7.62 61.09 -4.73
N THR A 270 -7.26 60.82 -3.49
CA THR A 270 -6.30 59.79 -3.12
C THR A 270 -7.01 58.78 -2.22
N VAL A 271 -7.03 57.52 -2.61
CA VAL A 271 -7.51 56.41 -1.76
C VAL A 271 -6.30 55.65 -1.21
N THR A 272 -6.38 55.22 0.04
CA THR A 272 -5.37 54.39 0.69
C THR A 272 -6.01 53.12 1.22
N ASP A 273 -5.41 51.97 0.94
CA ASP A 273 -5.87 50.69 1.46
C ASP A 273 -5.29 50.36 2.84
N ASN A 274 -5.67 49.20 3.37
CA ASN A 274 -5.20 48.65 4.63
C ASN A 274 -3.73 48.16 4.57
N ALA A 275 -3.11 48.06 3.40
CA ALA A 275 -1.69 47.79 3.20
C ALA A 275 -0.84 49.07 3.19
N GLY A 276 -1.49 50.24 3.06
CA GLY A 276 -0.84 51.55 2.93
C GLY A 276 -0.54 51.95 1.48
N GLU A 277 -0.92 51.12 0.50
CA GLU A 277 -0.83 51.42 -0.93
C GLU A 277 -1.87 52.46 -1.32
N LYS A 278 -1.56 53.21 -2.38
CA LYS A 278 -2.36 54.38 -2.78
C LYS A 278 -2.59 54.42 -4.26
N ASP A 279 -3.76 54.90 -4.62
CA ASP A 279 -4.07 55.31 -5.98
C ASP A 279 -4.74 56.68 -5.99
N ILE A 280 -4.65 57.33 -7.14
CA ILE A 280 -5.17 58.67 -7.34
C ILE A 280 -6.05 58.73 -8.58
N ASP A 281 -7.14 59.48 -8.46
CA ASP A 281 -7.97 59.84 -9.60
C ASP A 281 -8.36 61.31 -9.51
N THR A 282 -8.70 61.92 -10.63
CA THR A 282 -9.03 63.34 -10.70
C THR A 282 -10.40 63.57 -11.30
N VAL A 283 -11.15 64.49 -10.68
CA VAL A 283 -12.41 65.01 -11.21
C VAL A 283 -12.29 66.50 -11.44
N VAL A 284 -12.71 66.96 -12.62
CA VAL A 284 -12.74 68.38 -12.98
C VAL A 284 -14.14 68.94 -12.74
N VAL A 285 -14.22 70.01 -11.97
CA VAL A 285 -15.45 70.79 -11.78
C VAL A 285 -15.32 72.10 -12.55
N ASN A 286 -16.10 72.25 -13.62
CA ASN A 286 -16.19 73.48 -14.40
C ASN A 286 -17.45 74.27 -13.99
N VAL A 287 -17.25 75.50 -13.51
CA VAL A 287 -18.35 76.36 -13.05
C VAL A 287 -18.50 77.55 -13.99
N THR A 288 -19.65 77.68 -14.67
CA THR A 288 -19.94 78.73 -15.67
C THR A 288 -21.22 79.52 -15.37
N LYS A 289 -21.45 80.64 -16.08
CA LYS A 289 -22.68 81.45 -15.98
C LYS A 289 -23.80 81.06 -16.95
N GLU A 290 -23.48 80.35 -18.04
CA GLU A 290 -24.44 79.88 -19.05
C GLU A 290 -24.26 78.38 -19.29
N SER A 291 -25.36 77.69 -19.61
CA SER A 291 -25.33 76.26 -19.98
C SER A 291 -24.62 76.09 -21.33
N PRO A 292 -23.80 75.05 -21.51
CA PRO A 292 -23.10 74.82 -22.76
C PRO A 292 -24.08 74.51 -23.93
N PRO A 293 -23.68 74.79 -25.19
CA PRO A 293 -24.45 74.40 -26.37
C PRO A 293 -24.60 72.87 -26.46
N ASN A 294 -25.76 72.40 -26.95
CA ASN A 294 -26.07 70.99 -27.15
C ASN A 294 -24.95 70.27 -27.90
N GLN A 295 -24.50 69.13 -27.39
CA GLN A 295 -23.44 68.35 -28.01
C GLN A 295 -24.03 67.13 -28.73
N PRO A 296 -23.35 66.57 -29.74
CA PRO A 296 -23.75 65.28 -30.26
C PRO A 296 -23.64 64.21 -29.15
N PRO A 297 -24.47 63.16 -29.20
CA PRO A 297 -24.36 62.06 -28.27
C PRO A 297 -22.98 61.39 -28.35
N THR A 298 -22.56 60.74 -27.28
CA THR A 298 -21.38 59.86 -27.27
C THR A 298 -21.86 58.42 -27.37
N ALA A 299 -21.60 57.79 -28.52
CA ALA A 299 -21.90 56.37 -28.73
C ALA A 299 -20.94 55.49 -27.93
N TYR A 300 -21.46 54.42 -27.33
CA TYR A 300 -20.66 53.36 -26.72
C TYR A 300 -21.23 52.01 -27.14
N ALA A 301 -20.55 51.34 -28.06
CA ALA A 301 -20.96 50.05 -28.62
C ALA A 301 -20.70 48.89 -27.64
N GLY A 302 -19.79 49.08 -26.67
CA GLY A 302 -19.33 48.05 -25.76
C GLY A 302 -17.98 47.47 -26.16
N LEU A 303 -17.49 46.50 -25.38
CA LEU A 303 -16.22 45.82 -25.65
C LEU A 303 -16.34 44.81 -26.80
N ASP A 304 -15.19 44.51 -27.42
CA ASP A 304 -15.03 43.41 -28.38
C ASP A 304 -15.53 42.09 -27.78
N LYS A 305 -16.17 41.26 -28.61
CA LYS A 305 -16.79 40.00 -28.19
C LYS A 305 -16.26 38.82 -28.99
N THR A 306 -16.25 37.64 -28.37
CA THR A 306 -15.96 36.37 -29.04
C THR A 306 -17.12 35.41 -28.83
N THR A 307 -17.57 34.74 -29.89
CA THR A 307 -18.70 33.79 -29.86
C THR A 307 -18.44 32.62 -30.82
N ASN A 308 -19.30 31.60 -30.83
CA ASN A 308 -19.29 30.54 -31.85
C ASN A 308 -20.38 30.78 -32.92
N VAL A 309 -20.18 30.20 -34.10
CA VAL A 309 -21.23 30.15 -35.15
C VAL A 309 -22.52 29.54 -34.56
N GLY A 310 -23.64 30.26 -34.70
CA GLY A 310 -24.96 29.82 -34.24
C GLY A 310 -25.37 30.29 -32.84
N ASP A 311 -24.45 30.80 -32.01
CA ASP A 311 -24.77 31.34 -30.69
C ASP A 311 -25.29 32.81 -30.81
N PRO A 312 -26.32 33.22 -30.05
CA PRO A 312 -26.78 34.61 -30.04
C PRO A 312 -25.79 35.53 -29.32
N VAL A 313 -25.42 36.65 -29.96
CA VAL A 313 -24.62 37.72 -29.37
C VAL A 313 -25.54 38.85 -28.97
N TYR A 314 -25.54 39.20 -27.67
CA TYR A 314 -26.32 40.31 -27.14
C TYR A 314 -25.50 41.60 -27.16
N PHE A 315 -26.13 42.70 -27.53
CA PHE A 315 -25.54 44.04 -27.60
C PHE A 315 -26.31 44.99 -26.69
N ASP A 316 -25.58 45.88 -26.02
CA ASP A 316 -26.14 46.84 -25.08
C ASP A 316 -25.44 48.20 -25.24
N ALA A 317 -26.21 49.21 -25.64
CA ALA A 317 -25.77 50.58 -25.78
C ALA A 317 -25.96 51.40 -24.49
N SER A 318 -26.18 50.75 -23.33
CA SER A 318 -26.46 51.43 -22.06
C SER A 318 -25.40 52.40 -21.59
N GLY A 319 -24.16 52.23 -22.05
CA GLY A 319 -23.05 53.18 -21.81
C GLY A 319 -23.07 54.43 -22.69
N SER A 320 -23.94 54.53 -23.69
CA SER A 320 -24.05 55.73 -24.52
C SER A 320 -24.69 56.88 -23.72
N THR A 321 -24.18 58.10 -23.91
CA THR A 321 -24.62 59.29 -23.15
C THR A 321 -24.88 60.48 -24.06
N ASP A 322 -25.73 61.39 -23.61
CA ASP A 322 -26.04 62.65 -24.30
C ASP A 322 -26.44 63.69 -23.24
N ASP A 323 -26.19 64.98 -23.48
CA ASP A 323 -26.50 66.05 -22.54
C ASP A 323 -28.00 66.39 -22.48
N GLN A 324 -28.78 66.06 -23.51
CA GLN A 324 -30.23 66.28 -23.56
C GLN A 324 -31.05 64.98 -23.74
N GLY A 325 -30.41 63.86 -24.06
CA GLY A 325 -30.99 62.53 -24.11
C GLY A 325 -30.99 61.91 -25.52
N ILE A 326 -30.72 60.61 -25.57
CA ILE A 326 -30.66 59.85 -26.82
C ILE A 326 -32.08 59.47 -27.28
N LYS A 327 -32.43 59.83 -28.51
CA LYS A 327 -33.70 59.55 -29.16
C LYS A 327 -33.73 58.19 -29.86
N SER A 328 -32.62 57.74 -30.46
CA SER A 328 -32.60 56.48 -31.21
C SER A 328 -31.25 55.76 -31.18
N TYR A 329 -31.30 54.44 -31.38
CA TYR A 329 -30.16 53.51 -31.42
C TYR A 329 -30.31 52.58 -32.63
N LEU A 330 -29.33 52.56 -33.51
CA LEU A 330 -29.27 51.72 -34.70
C LEU A 330 -27.96 50.92 -34.71
N TRP A 331 -28.07 49.61 -34.92
CA TRP A 331 -26.93 48.69 -34.99
C TRP A 331 -26.77 48.15 -36.40
N ASP A 332 -25.55 48.15 -36.93
CA ASP A 332 -25.13 47.40 -38.12
C ASP A 332 -24.20 46.27 -37.65
N PHE A 333 -24.57 45.02 -37.91
CA PHE A 333 -23.81 43.86 -37.42
C PHE A 333 -22.62 43.50 -38.34
N GLY A 334 -22.40 44.22 -39.43
CA GLY A 334 -21.25 44.02 -40.32
C GLY A 334 -21.38 42.79 -41.23
N ASP A 335 -22.51 42.10 -41.22
CA ASP A 335 -22.84 40.98 -42.11
C ASP A 335 -24.01 41.27 -43.07
N GLY A 336 -24.42 42.55 -43.13
CA GLY A 336 -25.55 43.02 -43.92
C GLY A 336 -26.88 43.08 -43.18
N ASN A 337 -26.95 42.63 -41.93
CA ASN A 337 -28.12 42.77 -41.06
C ASN A 337 -28.00 43.94 -40.08
N THR A 338 -29.15 44.48 -39.66
CA THR A 338 -29.23 45.61 -38.73
C THR A 338 -30.17 45.34 -37.56
N GLY A 339 -29.93 45.96 -36.41
CA GLY A 339 -30.78 45.93 -35.21
C GLY A 339 -31.18 47.33 -34.75
N ASN A 340 -32.22 47.42 -33.91
CA ASN A 340 -32.66 48.68 -33.30
C ASN A 340 -32.86 48.52 -31.80
N GLY A 341 -32.77 49.65 -31.08
CA GLY A 341 -33.06 49.71 -29.65
C GLY A 341 -31.80 49.71 -28.77
N LYS A 342 -32.01 50.09 -27.50
CA LYS A 342 -30.93 50.20 -26.51
C LYS A 342 -30.22 48.87 -26.27
N THR A 343 -30.99 47.77 -26.29
CA THR A 343 -30.46 46.40 -26.27
C THR A 343 -31.00 45.62 -27.49
N THR A 344 -30.16 44.75 -28.05
CA THR A 344 -30.52 43.90 -29.20
C THR A 344 -29.69 42.61 -29.20
N TYR A 345 -29.97 41.68 -30.11
CA TYR A 345 -29.15 40.49 -30.30
C TYR A 345 -29.06 40.11 -31.78
N HIS A 346 -27.98 39.41 -32.15
CA HIS A 346 -27.77 38.88 -33.50
C HIS A 346 -27.06 37.53 -33.47
N THR A 347 -27.30 36.69 -34.47
CA THR A 347 -26.67 35.37 -34.60
C THR A 347 -25.96 35.28 -35.95
N TYR A 348 -24.65 35.00 -35.90
CA TYR A 348 -23.83 34.85 -37.10
C TYR A 348 -23.81 33.39 -37.59
N THR A 349 -23.96 33.21 -38.90
CA THR A 349 -24.03 31.90 -39.56
C THR A 349 -22.69 31.42 -40.11
N THR A 350 -21.68 32.30 -40.18
CA THR A 350 -20.35 32.01 -40.72
C THR A 350 -19.28 32.47 -39.72
N SER A 351 -18.17 31.75 -39.63
CA SER A 351 -17.03 32.15 -38.81
C SER A 351 -16.24 33.28 -39.47
N GLY A 352 -15.76 34.22 -38.68
CA GLY A 352 -15.03 35.40 -39.15
C GLY A 352 -15.06 36.52 -38.11
N THR A 353 -14.38 37.63 -38.41
CA THR A 353 -14.44 38.83 -37.59
C THR A 353 -15.37 39.84 -38.24
N TYR A 354 -16.39 40.27 -37.51
CA TYR A 354 -17.39 41.24 -37.94
C TYR A 354 -17.17 42.56 -37.18
N THR A 355 -17.22 43.68 -37.89
CA THR A 355 -17.23 45.01 -37.26
C THR A 355 -18.67 45.44 -37.06
N VAL A 356 -19.09 45.51 -35.81
CA VAL A 356 -20.44 45.94 -35.42
C VAL A 356 -20.40 47.43 -35.12
N THR A 357 -21.26 48.21 -35.77
CA THR A 357 -21.32 49.67 -35.61
C THR A 357 -22.63 50.08 -34.97
N LEU A 358 -22.55 50.81 -33.85
CA LEU A 358 -23.66 51.50 -33.21
C LEU A 358 -23.73 52.93 -33.73
N THR A 359 -24.92 53.40 -34.08
CA THR A 359 -25.25 54.81 -34.32
C THR A 359 -26.30 55.27 -33.30
N VAL A 360 -26.02 56.35 -32.57
CA VAL A 360 -26.97 57.00 -31.66
C VAL A 360 -27.29 58.42 -32.15
N GLN A 361 -28.52 58.87 -31.93
CA GLN A 361 -28.99 60.20 -32.32
C GLN A 361 -29.84 60.84 -31.21
N ASP A 362 -29.66 62.15 -30.97
CA ASP A 362 -30.43 62.96 -30.00
C ASP A 362 -31.76 63.49 -30.60
N SER A 363 -32.47 64.33 -29.84
CA SER A 363 -33.73 64.95 -30.28
C SER A 363 -33.57 66.04 -31.34
N GLU A 364 -32.41 66.70 -31.36
CA GLU A 364 -32.01 67.83 -32.19
C GLU A 364 -31.44 67.36 -33.55
N GLY A 365 -31.18 66.07 -33.69
CA GLY A 365 -30.75 65.41 -34.92
C GLY A 365 -29.24 65.18 -35.00
N LEU A 366 -28.47 65.52 -33.97
CA LEU A 366 -27.04 65.22 -33.90
C LEU A 366 -26.84 63.74 -33.63
N SER A 367 -25.82 63.15 -34.25
CA SER A 367 -25.55 61.71 -34.16
C SER A 367 -24.07 61.42 -33.99
N SER A 368 -23.79 60.25 -33.43
CA SER A 368 -22.45 59.72 -33.23
C SER A 368 -22.43 58.21 -33.40
N THR A 369 -21.26 57.67 -33.69
CA THR A 369 -21.06 56.24 -33.95
C THR A 369 -19.89 55.69 -33.16
N ASP A 370 -20.01 54.44 -32.73
CA ASP A 370 -18.93 53.65 -32.13
C ASP A 370 -18.96 52.23 -32.68
N SER A 371 -17.87 51.48 -32.61
CA SER A 371 -17.78 50.14 -33.17
C SER A 371 -17.00 49.17 -32.29
N LEU A 372 -17.43 47.91 -32.30
CA LEU A 372 -16.74 46.80 -31.66
C LEU A 372 -16.53 45.65 -32.66
N LYS A 373 -15.56 44.79 -32.38
CA LYS A 373 -15.33 43.57 -33.15
C LYS A 373 -16.02 42.38 -32.49
N VAL A 374 -16.75 41.61 -33.30
CA VAL A 374 -17.23 40.29 -32.92
C VAL A 374 -16.41 39.25 -33.67
N THR A 375 -15.61 38.47 -32.95
CA THR A 375 -14.89 37.31 -33.50
C THR A 375 -15.76 36.07 -33.35
N VAL A 376 -16.28 35.57 -34.48
CA VAL A 376 -17.09 34.35 -34.54
C VAL A 376 -16.18 33.19 -34.89
N LEU A 377 -15.93 32.33 -33.91
CA LEU A 377 -15.14 31.13 -34.05
C LEU A 377 -15.94 30.06 -34.80
N GLN A 378 -15.26 29.29 -35.65
CA GLN A 378 -15.85 28.09 -36.25
C GLN A 378 -16.25 27.12 -35.12
N ALA A 379 -17.43 26.49 -35.24
CA ALA A 379 -17.88 25.51 -34.26
C ALA A 379 -16.79 24.46 -34.04
N LYS A 380 -16.43 24.20 -32.76
CA LYS A 380 -15.44 23.18 -32.40
C LYS A 380 -15.81 21.87 -33.07
N LYS A 381 -14.86 21.26 -33.80
CA LYS A 381 -15.05 19.88 -34.27
C LYS A 381 -15.23 19.01 -33.03
N SER A 382 -16.35 18.29 -32.96
CA SER A 382 -16.56 17.35 -31.87
C SER A 382 -15.52 16.24 -32.01
N SER A 383 -14.65 16.10 -31.00
CA SER A 383 -13.82 14.89 -30.89
C SER A 383 -14.56 13.88 -30.05
N THR A 384 -14.60 12.63 -30.51
CA THR A 384 -15.13 11.53 -29.72
C THR A 384 -13.98 10.66 -29.24
N ILE A 385 -14.02 10.30 -27.96
CA ILE A 385 -13.17 9.28 -27.35
C ILE A 385 -14.04 8.06 -27.07
N SER A 386 -13.62 6.89 -27.53
CA SER A 386 -14.29 5.63 -27.21
C SER A 386 -13.48 4.86 -26.18
N LEU A 387 -14.16 4.22 -25.23
CA LEU A 387 -13.54 3.34 -24.25
C LEU A 387 -14.33 2.02 -24.19
N SER A 388 -13.62 0.91 -24.14
CA SER A 388 -14.16 -0.45 -24.03
C SER A 388 -13.30 -1.30 -23.11
N VAL A 389 -13.91 -2.31 -22.52
CA VAL A 389 -13.23 -3.36 -21.74
C VAL A 389 -13.32 -4.69 -22.47
N ASN A 390 -12.31 -5.53 -22.31
CA ASN A 390 -12.30 -6.89 -22.85
C ASN A 390 -13.27 -7.82 -22.11
N LEU A 391 -13.53 -7.56 -20.83
CA LEU A 391 -14.41 -8.34 -19.96
C LEU A 391 -15.27 -7.40 -19.11
N ASN A 392 -16.54 -7.76 -18.92
CA ASN A 392 -17.46 -6.98 -18.09
C ASN A 392 -17.43 -7.42 -16.60
N LYS A 393 -16.70 -8.50 -16.29
CA LYS A 393 -16.54 -9.09 -14.96
C LYS A 393 -15.17 -9.74 -14.83
N ILE A 394 -14.44 -9.48 -13.74
CA ILE A 394 -13.12 -10.05 -13.42
C ILE A 394 -12.98 -10.37 -11.92
N ASN A 395 -12.03 -11.21 -11.53
CA ASN A 395 -11.74 -11.47 -10.11
C ASN A 395 -10.83 -10.39 -9.50
N LEU A 396 -10.97 -10.13 -8.19
CA LEU A 396 -10.00 -9.36 -7.42
C LEU A 396 -8.65 -10.09 -7.53
N SER A 397 -7.58 -9.36 -7.87
CA SER A 397 -6.23 -9.87 -8.24
C SER A 397 -6.02 -10.23 -9.72
N GLU A 398 -7.02 -10.10 -10.60
CA GLU A 398 -6.82 -10.13 -12.06
C GLU A 398 -6.65 -8.70 -12.62
N SER A 399 -5.93 -8.57 -13.74
CA SER A 399 -5.87 -7.32 -14.50
C SER A 399 -6.96 -7.28 -15.57
N ILE A 400 -7.45 -6.07 -15.86
CA ILE A 400 -8.38 -5.79 -16.96
C ILE A 400 -7.69 -4.93 -18.01
N THR A 401 -7.91 -5.22 -19.29
CA THR A 401 -7.38 -4.41 -20.38
C THR A 401 -8.44 -3.46 -20.91
N LEU A 402 -8.19 -2.16 -20.79
CA LEU A 402 -9.01 -1.12 -21.37
C LEU A 402 -8.45 -0.71 -22.73
N LYS A 403 -9.31 -0.58 -23.74
CA LYS A 403 -8.94 -0.14 -25.08
C LYS A 403 -9.83 1.00 -25.54
N GLY A 404 -9.24 1.96 -26.24
CA GLY A 404 -9.96 3.10 -26.77
C GLY A 404 -9.37 3.73 -28.01
N TYR A 405 -10.09 4.72 -28.55
CA TYR A 405 -9.79 5.37 -29.82
C TYR A 405 -10.19 6.85 -29.79
N LEU A 406 -9.35 7.72 -30.35
CA LEU A 406 -9.61 9.15 -30.54
C LEU A 406 -10.03 9.43 -31.99
N VAL A 407 -11.13 10.17 -32.14
CA VAL A 407 -11.58 10.70 -33.44
C VAL A 407 -11.58 12.23 -33.37
N PRO A 408 -10.86 12.95 -34.26
CA PRO A 408 -9.96 12.42 -35.30
C PRO A 408 -8.69 11.78 -34.72
N ALA A 409 -8.07 10.85 -35.46
CA ALA A 409 -6.85 10.15 -35.06
C ALA A 409 -5.65 11.09 -34.89
N HIS A 410 -5.03 11.08 -33.71
CA HIS A 410 -3.79 11.78 -33.39
C HIS A 410 -3.21 11.23 -32.08
N SER A 411 -1.95 11.54 -31.80
CA SER A 411 -1.31 11.19 -30.52
C SER A 411 -1.61 12.26 -29.48
N ALA A 412 -2.10 11.84 -28.32
CA ALA A 412 -2.46 12.70 -27.18
C ALA A 412 -2.38 11.92 -25.87
N ILE A 413 -2.23 12.66 -24.76
CA ILE A 413 -2.33 12.11 -23.41
C ILE A 413 -3.81 11.90 -23.07
N VAL A 414 -4.16 10.66 -22.78
CA VAL A 414 -5.48 10.23 -22.31
C VAL A 414 -5.38 9.92 -20.83
N THR A 415 -6.19 10.56 -20.02
CA THR A 415 -6.39 10.28 -18.60
C THR A 415 -7.60 9.38 -18.42
N LEU A 416 -7.42 8.22 -17.81
CA LEU A 416 -8.48 7.33 -17.35
C LEU A 416 -8.74 7.60 -15.87
N VAL A 417 -10.00 7.84 -15.52
CA VAL A 417 -10.42 8.10 -14.15
C VAL A 417 -11.25 6.93 -13.70
N PHE A 418 -10.73 6.18 -12.74
CA PHE A 418 -11.39 5.03 -12.13
C PHE A 418 -12.06 5.46 -10.84
N THR A 419 -13.33 5.15 -10.69
CA THR A 419 -14.07 5.28 -9.43
C THR A 419 -14.36 3.90 -8.91
N SER A 420 -13.80 3.59 -7.73
CA SER A 420 -14.03 2.33 -7.06
C SER A 420 -15.44 2.25 -6.46
N PRO A 421 -15.88 1.06 -6.02
CA PRO A 421 -17.17 0.86 -5.36
C PRO A 421 -17.33 1.67 -4.06
N SER A 422 -16.23 1.92 -3.34
CA SER A 422 -16.23 2.78 -2.15
C SER A 422 -16.19 4.29 -2.47
N GLY A 423 -16.09 4.66 -3.75
CA GLY A 423 -16.00 6.04 -4.20
C GLY A 423 -14.58 6.59 -4.29
N ASN A 424 -13.55 5.78 -4.07
CA ASN A 424 -12.15 6.19 -4.24
C ASN A 424 -11.87 6.48 -5.72
N ILE A 425 -11.17 7.58 -5.99
CA ILE A 425 -10.82 8.00 -7.35
C ILE A 425 -9.33 7.77 -7.58
N THR A 426 -9.00 7.03 -8.64
CA THR A 426 -7.63 6.84 -9.12
C THR A 426 -7.48 7.30 -10.57
N TYR A 427 -6.29 7.78 -10.92
CA TYR A 427 -6.00 8.36 -12.22
C TYR A 427 -4.87 7.57 -12.87
N GLU A 428 -5.06 7.19 -14.12
CA GLU A 428 -4.02 6.58 -14.95
C GLU A 428 -3.87 7.39 -16.23
N THR A 429 -2.65 7.47 -16.78
CA THR A 429 -2.40 8.18 -18.04
C THR A 429 -1.78 7.25 -19.08
N VAL A 430 -2.26 7.36 -20.30
CA VAL A 430 -1.75 6.61 -21.46
C VAL A 430 -1.61 7.55 -22.65
N VAL A 431 -0.56 7.36 -23.44
CA VAL A 431 -0.35 8.11 -24.68
C VAL A 431 -0.96 7.31 -25.83
N SER A 432 -1.89 7.93 -26.57
CA SER A 432 -2.45 7.33 -27.79
C SER A 432 -1.44 7.38 -28.95
N ASN A 433 -1.49 6.41 -29.85
CA ASN A 433 -0.61 6.39 -31.03
C ASN A 433 -1.06 7.41 -32.11
N SER A 434 -0.31 7.54 -33.21
CA SER A 434 -0.68 8.44 -34.33
C SER A 434 -2.03 8.09 -34.98
N ASN A 435 -2.51 6.87 -34.80
CA ASN A 435 -3.82 6.43 -35.26
C ASN A 435 -4.93 6.71 -34.24
N GLY A 436 -4.64 7.31 -33.08
CA GLY A 436 -5.60 7.61 -32.03
C GLY A 436 -5.92 6.45 -31.09
N GLU A 437 -5.26 5.28 -31.22
CA GLU A 437 -5.51 4.11 -30.38
C GLU A 437 -4.74 4.20 -29.05
N TYR A 438 -5.35 3.74 -27.96
CA TYR A 438 -4.68 3.60 -26.66
C TYR A 438 -5.16 2.35 -25.92
N SER A 439 -4.30 1.82 -25.04
CA SER A 439 -4.58 0.63 -24.22
C SER A 439 -3.90 0.74 -22.85
N LEU A 440 -4.59 0.32 -21.79
CA LEU A 440 -4.05 0.28 -20.43
C LEU A 440 -4.43 -1.05 -19.76
N GLU A 441 -3.50 -1.69 -19.05
CA GLU A 441 -3.82 -2.73 -18.08
C GLU A 441 -4.02 -2.11 -16.70
N PHE A 442 -5.14 -2.43 -16.07
CA PHE A 442 -5.50 -1.93 -14.75
C PHE A 442 -5.74 -3.10 -13.80
N MET A 443 -5.24 -3.01 -12.57
CA MET A 443 -5.45 -4.02 -11.54
C MET A 443 -6.31 -3.42 -10.41
N PRO A 444 -7.59 -3.78 -10.30
CA PRO A 444 -8.48 -3.25 -9.27
C PRO A 444 -8.07 -3.70 -7.87
N LYS A 445 -8.27 -2.82 -6.88
CA LYS A 445 -7.89 -3.07 -5.48
C LYS A 445 -9.05 -3.36 -4.54
N GLU A 446 -10.28 -3.26 -5.04
CA GLU A 446 -11.52 -3.42 -4.29
C GLU A 446 -12.52 -4.19 -5.16
N ASP A 447 -13.44 -4.92 -4.54
CA ASP A 447 -14.56 -5.56 -5.21
C ASP A 447 -15.84 -4.74 -5.20
N GLY A 448 -16.68 -5.01 -6.19
CA GLY A 448 -17.90 -4.29 -6.50
C GLY A 448 -17.86 -3.71 -7.92
N GLU A 449 -18.84 -2.85 -8.21
CA GLU A 449 -18.97 -2.20 -9.50
C GLU A 449 -17.98 -1.03 -9.63
N TRP A 450 -17.00 -1.17 -10.51
CA TRP A 450 -16.10 -0.09 -10.88
C TRP A 450 -16.71 0.69 -12.04
N SER A 451 -16.49 2.00 -12.04
CA SER A 451 -16.74 2.84 -13.21
C SER A 451 -15.46 3.51 -13.66
N VAL A 452 -15.28 3.60 -14.97
CA VAL A 452 -14.14 4.29 -15.56
C VAL A 452 -14.64 5.18 -16.68
N TYR A 453 -14.14 6.40 -16.70
CA TYR A 453 -14.34 7.29 -17.83
C TYR A 453 -13.00 7.83 -18.33
N SER A 454 -12.94 8.04 -19.64
CA SER A 454 -11.76 8.56 -20.30
C SER A 454 -11.92 10.05 -20.60
N LYS A 455 -10.88 10.83 -20.33
CA LYS A 455 -10.72 12.22 -20.76
C LYS A 455 -9.37 12.34 -21.46
N TRP A 456 -9.25 13.25 -22.42
CA TRP A 456 -7.95 13.61 -22.96
C TRP A 456 -7.75 15.11 -22.82
N SER A 457 -6.50 15.53 -22.63
CA SER A 457 -6.15 16.95 -22.59
C SER A 457 -6.05 17.44 -24.02
N GLY A 458 -7.14 18.04 -24.49
CA GLY A 458 -7.20 18.77 -25.76
C GLY A 458 -6.07 19.77 -25.91
N ASP A 459 -5.42 19.80 -27.08
CA ASP A 459 -4.72 21.00 -27.53
C ASP A 459 -5.74 22.15 -27.47
N SER A 460 -5.35 23.27 -26.87
CA SER A 460 -6.24 24.33 -26.36
C SER A 460 -7.12 25.01 -27.42
N GLU A 461 -7.02 24.62 -28.70
CA GLU A 461 -7.66 25.33 -29.81
C GLU A 461 -8.78 24.60 -30.57
N LEU A 462 -8.96 23.27 -30.53
CA LEU A 462 -9.81 22.66 -31.60
C LEU A 462 -10.83 21.56 -31.25
N TYR A 463 -10.89 21.00 -30.05
CA TYR A 463 -11.76 19.83 -29.82
C TYR A 463 -12.49 19.83 -28.47
N GLY A 464 -13.82 19.63 -28.51
CA GLY A 464 -14.65 19.49 -27.30
C GLY A 464 -14.59 18.07 -26.74
N SER A 465 -14.43 17.93 -25.42
CA SER A 465 -14.40 16.63 -24.74
C SER A 465 -15.80 16.02 -24.63
N GLN A 466 -16.04 14.90 -25.29
CA GLN A 466 -17.09 13.97 -24.87
C GLN A 466 -16.47 12.88 -23.99
N SER A 467 -17.21 12.42 -22.97
CA SER A 467 -16.78 11.37 -22.05
C SER A 467 -17.63 10.12 -22.28
N ASN A 468 -17.00 8.95 -22.31
CA ASN A 468 -17.68 7.67 -22.26
C ASN A 468 -17.39 7.02 -20.91
N THR A 469 -18.44 6.74 -20.14
CA THR A 469 -18.33 5.99 -18.88
C THR A 469 -18.67 4.54 -19.16
N ILE A 470 -17.78 3.63 -18.82
CA ILE A 470 -18.05 2.19 -18.80
C ILE A 470 -17.99 1.67 -17.38
N LYS A 471 -18.65 0.55 -17.15
CA LYS A 471 -18.71 -0.15 -15.87
C LYS A 471 -18.25 -1.58 -16.04
N PHE A 472 -17.56 -2.10 -15.04
CA PHE A 472 -17.21 -3.52 -14.95
C PHE A 472 -17.30 -3.97 -13.50
N GLU A 473 -17.66 -5.23 -13.29
CA GLU A 473 -17.81 -5.82 -11.97
C GLU A 473 -16.49 -6.50 -11.57
N VAL A 474 -15.93 -6.13 -10.43
CA VAL A 474 -14.84 -6.87 -9.81
C VAL A 474 -15.44 -7.72 -8.72
N VAL A 475 -15.28 -9.02 -8.81
CA VAL A 475 -15.73 -9.93 -7.76
C VAL A 475 -14.56 -10.28 -6.87
N ASN A 476 -14.69 -10.03 -5.58
CA ASN A 476 -13.80 -10.64 -4.61
C ASN A 476 -14.23 -12.09 -4.46
N PRO A 477 -13.38 -13.08 -4.81
CA PRO A 477 -13.69 -14.49 -4.54
C PRO A 477 -13.86 -14.77 -3.04
N ILE A 478 -13.57 -13.82 -2.14
CA ILE A 478 -13.75 -13.91 -0.67
C ILE A 478 -15.23 -13.85 -0.22
N THR A 479 -16.21 -13.93 -1.13
CA THR A 479 -17.57 -14.39 -0.75
C THR A 479 -17.76 -15.91 -0.85
N LEU A 480 -16.66 -16.68 -0.87
CA LEU A 480 -16.68 -18.07 -0.41
C LEU A 480 -16.57 -18.04 1.12
N GLU A 481 -17.68 -18.32 1.82
CA GLU A 481 -17.63 -18.82 3.20
C GLU A 481 -16.49 -19.85 3.29
N ALA A 482 -15.76 -19.92 4.42
CA ALA A 482 -14.65 -20.87 4.62
C ALA A 482 -15.03 -22.34 4.31
N GLY A 483 -16.33 -22.60 4.17
CA GLY A 483 -16.99 -23.85 3.92
C GLY A 483 -17.77 -24.24 5.16
N TYR A 484 -18.27 -25.46 5.15
CA TYR A 484 -18.74 -26.12 6.35
C TYR A 484 -17.81 -27.27 6.65
N ALA A 485 -17.61 -27.59 7.94
CA ALA A 485 -16.81 -28.72 8.36
C ALA A 485 -17.64 -29.66 9.24
N ILE A 486 -17.43 -30.95 9.10
CA ILE A 486 -17.96 -31.97 10.01
C ILE A 486 -16.75 -32.69 10.59
N ILE A 487 -16.55 -32.59 11.89
CA ILE A 487 -15.51 -33.34 12.61
C ILE A 487 -16.19 -34.53 13.29
N ILE A 488 -15.73 -35.73 12.98
CA ILE A 488 -16.27 -37.00 13.46
C ILE A 488 -15.21 -37.72 14.26
N VAL A 489 -15.34 -37.66 15.59
CA VAL A 489 -14.48 -38.42 16.49
C VAL A 489 -15.14 -39.76 16.76
N GLY A 490 -14.45 -40.82 16.36
CA GLY A 490 -14.89 -42.18 16.65
C GLY A 490 -14.51 -42.62 18.06
N ARG A 491 -14.90 -43.84 18.41
CA ARG A 491 -14.40 -44.52 19.60
C ARG A 491 -14.30 -46.02 19.40
N ASN A 492 -13.16 -46.62 19.73
CA ASN A 492 -13.04 -48.06 19.97
C ASN A 492 -12.97 -48.28 21.49
N ASP A 493 -13.27 -49.49 21.97
CA ASP A 493 -13.40 -49.78 23.41
C ASP A 493 -12.08 -49.65 24.22
N ASP A 494 -10.99 -49.22 23.57
CA ASP A 494 -9.69 -48.88 24.17
C ASP A 494 -9.69 -47.46 24.76
N TRP A 495 -9.92 -47.38 26.08
CA TRP A 495 -10.07 -46.12 26.81
C TRP A 495 -8.75 -45.31 26.92
N LEU A 496 -7.59 -45.94 26.78
CA LEU A 496 -6.30 -45.30 27.09
C LEU A 496 -5.86 -44.29 26.03
N SER A 497 -6.24 -44.50 24.77
CA SER A 497 -5.86 -43.62 23.65
C SER A 497 -6.87 -42.50 23.35
N GLN A 498 -8.09 -42.59 23.90
CA GLN A 498 -9.16 -41.63 23.62
C GLN A 498 -8.81 -40.16 23.92
N PRO A 499 -8.12 -39.80 25.04
CA PRO A 499 -7.75 -38.42 25.30
C PRO A 499 -6.86 -37.80 24.21
N TYR A 500 -5.99 -38.60 23.59
CA TYR A 500 -5.09 -38.14 22.51
C TYR A 500 -5.82 -37.99 21.17
N ILE A 501 -6.85 -38.82 20.95
CA ILE A 501 -7.78 -38.68 19.82
C ILE A 501 -8.62 -37.40 19.97
N ASP A 502 -9.15 -37.15 21.16
CA ASP A 502 -9.89 -35.93 21.47
C ASP A 502 -9.01 -34.69 21.30
N LEU A 503 -7.76 -34.73 21.78
CA LEU A 503 -6.76 -33.69 21.54
C LEU A 503 -6.53 -33.43 20.04
N THR A 504 -6.38 -34.50 19.25
CA THR A 504 -6.18 -34.40 17.80
C THR A 504 -7.37 -33.71 17.12
N ALA A 505 -8.58 -34.05 17.51
CA ALA A 505 -9.81 -33.43 16.99
C ALA A 505 -9.95 -31.96 17.40
N ASN A 506 -9.67 -31.64 18.66
CA ASN A 506 -9.71 -30.28 19.17
C ASN A 506 -8.66 -29.38 18.48
N ASN A 507 -7.47 -29.92 18.18
CA ASN A 507 -6.45 -29.20 17.40
C ASN A 507 -6.92 -28.90 15.98
N ALA A 508 -7.56 -29.86 15.30
CA ALA A 508 -8.16 -29.62 13.99
C ALA A 508 -9.25 -28.54 14.05
N TYR A 509 -10.16 -28.61 15.04
CA TYR A 509 -11.19 -27.59 15.27
C TYR A 509 -10.57 -26.20 15.43
N LYS A 510 -9.55 -26.07 16.28
CA LYS A 510 -8.81 -24.82 16.51
C LYS A 510 -8.20 -24.25 15.23
N VAL A 511 -7.60 -25.11 14.40
CA VAL A 511 -7.02 -24.71 13.12
C VAL A 511 -8.10 -24.23 12.16
N LEU A 512 -9.26 -24.90 12.09
CA LEU A 512 -10.37 -24.45 11.26
C LEU A 512 -10.87 -23.07 11.69
N LEU A 513 -11.01 -22.81 12.99
CA LEU A 513 -11.34 -21.46 13.48
C LEU A 513 -10.32 -20.41 13.02
N LYS A 514 -9.01 -20.71 13.14
CA LYS A 514 -7.93 -19.83 12.66
C LYS A 514 -8.03 -19.59 11.14
N ARG A 515 -8.55 -20.56 10.40
CA ARG A 515 -8.73 -20.52 8.94
C ARG A 515 -10.10 -19.98 8.51
N GLY A 516 -10.81 -19.28 9.40
CA GLY A 516 -12.01 -18.52 9.05
C GLY A 516 -13.32 -19.31 9.14
N PHE A 517 -13.29 -20.55 9.62
CA PHE A 517 -14.51 -21.23 10.05
C PHE A 517 -15.01 -20.59 11.36
N THR A 518 -16.32 -20.57 11.56
CA THR A 518 -16.96 -20.22 12.83
C THR A 518 -17.47 -21.47 13.54
N ASN A 519 -17.83 -21.35 14.82
CA ASN A 519 -18.47 -22.46 15.55
C ASN A 519 -19.75 -22.94 14.88
N GLU A 520 -20.51 -22.05 14.23
CA GLU A 520 -21.75 -22.39 13.53
C GLU A 520 -21.50 -23.10 12.18
N SER A 521 -20.28 -22.97 11.64
CA SER A 521 -19.86 -23.62 10.39
C SER A 521 -19.15 -24.96 10.61
N ILE A 522 -18.91 -25.37 11.87
CA ILE A 522 -18.31 -26.65 12.22
C ILE A 522 -19.34 -27.48 12.98
N PHE A 523 -19.69 -28.65 12.45
CA PHE A 523 -20.51 -29.63 13.17
C PHE A 523 -19.61 -30.66 13.84
N TYR A 524 -19.54 -30.63 15.17
CA TYR A 524 -18.62 -31.44 15.93
C TYR A 524 -19.31 -32.63 16.60
N LEU A 525 -18.96 -33.84 16.15
CA LEU A 525 -19.39 -35.12 16.70
C LEU A 525 -18.28 -35.70 17.56
N ASN A 526 -18.53 -35.87 18.87
CA ASN A 526 -17.58 -36.49 19.79
C ASN A 526 -18.26 -37.53 20.70
N PRO A 527 -17.60 -38.64 21.08
CA PRO A 527 -18.16 -39.63 22.02
C PRO A 527 -18.50 -39.05 23.40
N SER A 528 -17.91 -37.90 23.77
CA SER A 528 -18.15 -37.14 24.99
C SER A 528 -18.65 -35.73 24.64
N LEU A 529 -19.66 -35.24 25.35
CA LEU A 529 -20.11 -33.85 25.24
C LEU A 529 -19.18 -32.86 25.96
N GLN A 530 -18.33 -33.35 26.87
CA GLN A 530 -17.40 -32.52 27.62
C GLN A 530 -16.07 -32.48 26.87
N GLN A 531 -15.89 -31.44 26.05
CA GLN A 531 -14.67 -31.16 25.28
C GLN A 531 -14.30 -29.67 25.39
N GLU A 532 -13.12 -29.32 24.88
CA GLU A 532 -12.64 -27.93 24.81
C GLU A 532 -13.53 -27.05 23.91
N TYR A 533 -13.99 -27.61 22.79
CA TYR A 533 -14.86 -26.96 21.80
C TYR A 533 -16.29 -27.49 21.89
N PRO A 534 -17.31 -26.71 21.46
CA PRO A 534 -18.71 -27.11 21.57
C PRO A 534 -18.99 -28.35 20.71
N VAL A 535 -19.40 -29.44 21.37
CA VAL A 535 -19.83 -30.68 20.72
C VAL A 535 -21.31 -30.58 20.40
N ASP A 536 -21.68 -30.64 19.13
CA ASP A 536 -23.08 -30.57 18.69
C ASP A 536 -23.86 -31.81 19.10
N ARG A 537 -23.29 -33.00 18.87
CA ARG A 537 -23.93 -34.27 19.18
C ARG A 537 -22.93 -35.37 19.52
N ILE A 538 -23.40 -36.38 20.23
CA ILE A 538 -22.61 -37.59 20.49
C ILE A 538 -22.44 -38.38 19.19
N SER A 539 -21.24 -38.89 18.93
CA SER A 539 -20.95 -39.75 17.77
C SER A 539 -21.85 -40.99 17.71
N SER A 540 -22.60 -41.12 16.61
CA SER A 540 -23.40 -42.30 16.21
C SER A 540 -23.64 -42.24 14.71
N ILE A 541 -23.98 -43.37 14.07
CA ILE A 541 -24.32 -43.45 12.64
C ILE A 541 -25.53 -42.58 12.33
N GLU A 542 -26.51 -42.53 13.25
CA GLU A 542 -27.67 -41.64 13.13
C GLU A 542 -27.25 -40.17 13.10
N ASN A 543 -26.35 -39.75 14.00
CA ASN A 543 -25.90 -38.36 14.07
C ASN A 543 -24.93 -37.98 12.95
N ILE A 544 -24.14 -38.93 12.43
CA ILE A 544 -23.35 -38.74 11.19
C ILE A 544 -24.28 -38.57 9.99
N SER A 545 -25.32 -39.39 9.88
CA SER A 545 -26.33 -39.19 8.84
C SER A 545 -27.01 -37.84 8.97
N TYR A 546 -27.32 -37.39 10.19
CA TYR A 546 -27.91 -36.06 10.42
C TYR A 546 -26.97 -34.92 10.03
N SER A 547 -25.68 -35.00 10.41
CA SER A 547 -24.72 -33.93 10.09
C SER A 547 -24.56 -33.75 8.58
N ILE A 548 -24.52 -34.85 7.81
CA ILE A 548 -24.37 -34.81 6.35
C ILE A 548 -25.71 -34.53 5.66
N ASN A 549 -26.71 -35.40 5.85
CA ASN A 549 -27.96 -35.40 5.08
C ASN A 549 -29.03 -34.43 5.59
N THR A 550 -28.77 -33.68 6.67
CA THR A 550 -29.73 -32.71 7.20
C THR A 550 -29.05 -31.37 7.47
N TRP A 551 -27.95 -31.37 8.22
CA TRP A 551 -27.28 -30.12 8.59
C TRP A 551 -26.49 -29.53 7.41
N ALA A 552 -25.64 -30.31 6.76
CA ALA A 552 -24.86 -29.83 5.61
C ALA A 552 -25.74 -29.58 4.37
N GLU A 553 -26.77 -30.40 4.13
CA GLU A 553 -27.71 -30.24 3.00
C GLU A 553 -28.28 -28.82 2.87
N SER A 554 -28.59 -28.16 4.00
CA SER A 554 -29.16 -26.80 3.97
C SER A 554 -28.12 -25.67 3.96
N ARG A 555 -26.83 -25.99 3.84
CA ARG A 555 -25.70 -25.07 4.04
C ARG A 555 -24.71 -25.07 2.89
N VAL A 556 -24.55 -26.21 2.22
CA VAL A 556 -23.61 -26.36 1.12
C VAL A 556 -24.29 -26.23 -0.25
N SER A 557 -23.48 -25.99 -1.28
CA SER A 557 -23.95 -25.86 -2.67
C SER A 557 -22.79 -26.08 -3.63
N ALA A 558 -23.03 -25.94 -4.94
CA ALA A 558 -21.99 -26.01 -5.97
C ALA A 558 -20.77 -25.11 -5.72
N ASN A 559 -20.94 -24.02 -4.96
CA ASN A 559 -19.89 -23.05 -4.65
C ASN A 559 -19.62 -22.95 -3.15
N ILE A 560 -20.11 -23.87 -2.30
CA ILE A 560 -19.82 -23.84 -0.86
C ILE A 560 -19.23 -25.21 -0.48
N PRO A 561 -17.94 -25.29 -0.14
CA PRO A 561 -17.26 -26.55 0.08
C PRO A 561 -17.63 -27.21 1.42
N LEU A 562 -17.41 -28.51 1.50
CA LEU A 562 -17.60 -29.30 2.72
C LEU A 562 -16.33 -30.07 3.07
N LEU A 563 -15.82 -29.88 4.29
CA LEU A 563 -14.81 -30.72 4.90
C LEU A 563 -15.48 -31.79 5.77
N ILE A 564 -15.05 -33.04 5.64
CA ILE A 564 -15.39 -34.12 6.56
C ILE A 564 -14.08 -34.70 7.10
N TYR A 565 -13.88 -34.57 8.41
CA TYR A 565 -12.70 -35.08 9.09
C TYR A 565 -13.09 -36.22 10.03
N LEU A 566 -12.64 -37.43 9.73
CA LEU A 566 -12.81 -38.61 10.56
C LEU A 566 -11.51 -38.90 11.30
N VAL A 567 -11.58 -39.06 12.62
CA VAL A 567 -10.42 -39.38 13.47
C VAL A 567 -10.80 -40.36 14.54
N ASN A 568 -10.09 -41.50 14.61
CA ASN A 568 -10.10 -42.53 15.68
C ASN A 568 -9.41 -43.83 15.17
N HIS A 569 -9.58 -44.94 15.87
CA HIS A 569 -9.40 -46.31 15.39
C HIS A 569 -10.23 -46.62 14.13
N GLY A 570 -9.59 -47.35 13.21
CA GLY A 570 -10.17 -47.88 11.99
C GLY A 570 -9.74 -49.33 11.78
N GLY A 571 -10.30 -49.93 10.74
CA GLY A 571 -9.88 -51.23 10.23
C GLY A 571 -10.30 -51.32 8.77
N ASN A 572 -9.91 -52.39 8.09
CA ASN A 572 -10.25 -52.56 6.68
C ASN A 572 -11.78 -52.44 6.46
N ASP A 573 -12.20 -51.43 5.68
CA ASP A 573 -13.57 -50.99 5.41
C ASP A 573 -14.39 -50.58 6.65
N LYS A 574 -13.74 -50.10 7.72
CA LYS A 574 -14.39 -49.80 9.00
C LYS A 574 -13.86 -48.54 9.67
N PHE A 575 -14.76 -47.60 9.94
CA PHE A 575 -14.57 -46.55 10.93
C PHE A 575 -15.42 -46.86 12.18
N PHE A 576 -14.77 -47.01 13.34
CA PHE A 576 -15.44 -47.33 14.60
C PHE A 576 -16.03 -46.07 15.23
N VAL A 577 -17.34 -45.89 15.12
CA VAL A 577 -18.06 -44.70 15.61
C VAL A 577 -18.28 -44.80 17.11
N LYS A 578 -18.74 -45.96 17.60
CA LYS A 578 -19.02 -46.21 19.01
C LYS A 578 -18.73 -47.66 19.40
N GLY A 579 -17.55 -47.88 19.97
CA GLY A 579 -17.02 -49.20 20.28
C GLY A 579 -16.93 -50.07 19.02
N THR A 580 -17.00 -51.38 19.20
CA THR A 580 -17.05 -52.35 18.08
C THR A 580 -18.46 -52.62 17.54
N SER A 581 -19.49 -52.01 18.13
CA SER A 581 -20.91 -52.29 17.82
C SER A 581 -21.50 -51.37 16.76
N GLU A 582 -20.93 -50.18 16.56
CA GLU A 582 -21.41 -49.19 15.59
C GLU A 582 -20.27 -48.76 14.66
N ILE A 583 -20.37 -49.15 13.39
CA ILE A 583 -19.30 -49.05 12.40
C ILE A 583 -19.83 -48.33 11.15
N LEU A 584 -19.14 -47.28 10.74
CA LEU A 584 -19.36 -46.63 9.44
C LEU A 584 -18.49 -47.34 8.41
N LYS A 585 -19.13 -47.87 7.36
CA LYS A 585 -18.46 -48.47 6.20
C LYS A 585 -18.30 -47.44 5.09
N PRO A 586 -17.28 -47.56 4.20
CA PRO A 586 -17.07 -46.60 3.11
C PRO A 586 -18.31 -46.43 2.24
N LYS A 587 -18.93 -47.53 1.82
CA LYS A 587 -20.18 -47.53 1.05
C LYS A 587 -21.32 -46.74 1.70
N LYS A 588 -21.41 -46.77 3.04
CA LYS A 588 -22.46 -46.04 3.75
C LYS A 588 -22.19 -44.54 3.79
N LEU A 589 -20.92 -44.16 3.89
CA LEU A 589 -20.49 -42.77 3.79
C LEU A 589 -20.68 -42.26 2.35
N ASP A 590 -20.29 -43.04 1.35
CA ASP A 590 -20.52 -42.77 -0.07
C ASP A 590 -22.01 -42.49 -0.35
N GLU A 591 -22.93 -43.37 0.09
CA GLU A 591 -24.38 -43.15 -0.01
C GLU A 591 -24.86 -41.81 0.59
N TYR A 592 -24.19 -41.31 1.64
CA TYR A 592 -24.52 -40.00 2.23
C TYR A 592 -23.98 -38.85 1.37
N LEU A 593 -22.75 -38.97 0.84
CA LEU A 593 -22.13 -37.95 0.00
C LEU A 593 -22.80 -37.87 -1.37
N ASP A 594 -23.16 -39.00 -1.98
CA ASP A 594 -23.94 -39.10 -3.21
C ASP A 594 -25.27 -38.38 -3.07
N LYS A 595 -25.99 -38.68 -1.98
CA LYS A 595 -27.27 -38.05 -1.70
C LYS A 595 -27.09 -36.54 -1.55
N LEU A 596 -26.13 -36.08 -0.75
CA LEU A 596 -25.84 -34.67 -0.57
C LEU A 596 -25.51 -33.97 -1.90
N THR A 597 -24.67 -34.59 -2.72
CA THR A 597 -24.26 -34.12 -4.05
C THR A 597 -25.46 -34.01 -4.99
N SER A 598 -26.31 -35.03 -5.03
CA SER A 598 -27.51 -35.04 -5.87
C SER A 598 -28.53 -33.94 -5.52
N ILE A 599 -28.61 -33.54 -4.25
CA ILE A 599 -29.57 -32.54 -3.77
C ILE A 599 -29.02 -31.12 -3.91
N THR A 600 -27.78 -30.90 -3.49
CA THR A 600 -27.19 -29.55 -3.36
C THR A 600 -26.35 -29.14 -4.56
N GLY A 601 -25.94 -30.10 -5.39
CA GLY A 601 -25.00 -29.88 -6.49
C GLY A 601 -23.60 -29.51 -6.03
N ILE A 602 -23.22 -29.76 -4.77
CA ILE A 602 -21.86 -29.56 -4.25
C ILE A 602 -20.83 -30.25 -5.15
N LYS A 603 -19.69 -29.59 -5.38
CA LYS A 603 -18.61 -30.07 -6.26
C LYS A 603 -17.26 -30.15 -5.56
N ASP A 604 -17.22 -29.84 -4.27
CA ASP A 604 -15.99 -29.70 -3.50
C ASP A 604 -16.20 -30.29 -2.10
N ILE A 605 -15.97 -31.61 -2.00
CA ILE A 605 -16.02 -32.34 -0.74
C ILE A 605 -14.61 -32.83 -0.44
N THR A 606 -14.04 -32.43 0.68
CA THR A 606 -12.76 -32.97 1.16
C THR A 606 -13.04 -33.94 2.30
N VAL A 607 -12.57 -35.18 2.18
CA VAL A 607 -12.63 -36.20 3.23
C VAL A 607 -11.22 -36.47 3.72
N ILE A 608 -10.98 -36.25 5.01
CA ILE A 608 -9.72 -36.59 5.68
C ILE A 608 -10.00 -37.71 6.66
N TYR A 609 -9.26 -38.82 6.55
CA TYR A 609 -9.45 -39.98 7.41
C TYR A 609 -8.15 -40.39 8.13
N GLU A 610 -8.09 -40.07 9.43
CA GLU A 610 -7.02 -40.43 10.35
C GLU A 610 -7.39 -41.70 11.14
N ALA A 611 -6.87 -42.85 10.71
CA ALA A 611 -7.06 -44.15 11.35
C ALA A 611 -6.16 -45.23 10.75
N CYS A 612 -6.04 -46.37 11.43
CA CYS A 612 -5.52 -47.60 10.83
C CYS A 612 -6.37 -48.05 9.64
N ASN A 613 -5.73 -48.54 8.58
CA ASN A 613 -6.35 -49.03 7.35
C ASN A 613 -7.24 -48.00 6.64
N SER A 614 -7.03 -46.69 6.87
CA SER A 614 -7.88 -45.62 6.34
C SER A 614 -7.91 -45.58 4.81
N GLY A 615 -6.82 -46.00 4.14
CA GLY A 615 -6.76 -46.14 2.68
C GLY A 615 -7.80 -47.08 2.06
N SER A 616 -8.41 -47.98 2.86
CA SER A 616 -9.50 -48.85 2.38
C SER A 616 -10.77 -48.09 1.96
N PHE A 617 -10.88 -46.81 2.31
CA PHE A 617 -12.04 -45.98 1.94
C PHE A 617 -11.91 -45.33 0.56
N ILE A 618 -10.71 -45.32 -0.05
CA ILE A 618 -10.45 -44.53 -1.28
C ILE A 618 -11.30 -45.05 -2.45
N ASP A 619 -11.17 -46.34 -2.79
CA ASP A 619 -11.85 -46.94 -3.97
C ASP A 619 -13.35 -46.67 -4.01
N GLU A 620 -14.03 -46.76 -2.86
CA GLU A 620 -15.48 -46.57 -2.78
C GLU A 620 -15.88 -45.08 -2.63
N LEU A 621 -15.06 -44.22 -2.03
CA LEU A 621 -15.40 -42.79 -1.87
C LEU A 621 -15.02 -41.94 -3.09
N SER A 622 -14.10 -42.43 -3.93
CA SER A 622 -13.51 -41.69 -5.03
C SER A 622 -14.55 -41.29 -6.07
N GLU A 623 -14.65 -39.99 -6.33
CA GLU A 623 -15.53 -39.44 -7.36
C GLU A 623 -15.02 -38.05 -7.78
N ASN A 624 -15.33 -37.63 -9.01
CA ASN A 624 -15.07 -36.27 -9.47
C ASN A 624 -15.66 -35.22 -8.51
N GLY A 625 -14.81 -34.33 -8.00
CA GLY A 625 -15.21 -33.29 -7.04
C GLY A 625 -15.07 -33.71 -5.57
N ARG A 626 -14.52 -34.89 -5.30
CA ARG A 626 -14.10 -35.33 -3.97
C ARG A 626 -12.58 -35.39 -3.88
N ILE A 627 -12.04 -34.96 -2.75
CA ILE A 627 -10.62 -35.09 -2.42
C ILE A 627 -10.54 -35.98 -1.18
N ILE A 628 -9.92 -37.14 -1.32
CA ILE A 628 -9.80 -38.13 -0.25
C ILE A 628 -8.35 -38.19 0.21
N ILE A 629 -8.12 -37.90 1.50
CA ILE A 629 -6.80 -37.93 2.13
C ILE A 629 -6.85 -38.91 3.29
N THR A 630 -5.98 -39.91 3.28
CA THR A 630 -5.91 -40.94 4.33
C THR A 630 -4.54 -40.93 5.00
N SER A 631 -4.51 -41.15 6.31
CA SER A 631 -3.25 -41.20 7.06
C SER A 631 -2.45 -42.48 6.88
N THR A 632 -3.06 -43.51 6.27
CA THR A 632 -2.48 -44.84 6.02
C THR A 632 -3.01 -45.45 4.72
N SER A 633 -2.35 -46.50 4.22
CA SER A 633 -2.86 -47.37 3.17
C SER A 633 -3.87 -48.38 3.74
N GLU A 634 -4.53 -49.16 2.88
CA GLU A 634 -5.51 -50.19 3.28
C GLU A 634 -4.97 -51.25 4.25
N SER A 635 -3.64 -51.40 4.38
CA SER A 635 -2.98 -52.44 5.18
C SER A 635 -2.23 -51.91 6.40
N ALA A 636 -2.09 -50.59 6.53
CA ALA A 636 -1.15 -49.96 7.45
C ALA A 636 -1.78 -49.46 8.76
N ASN A 637 -0.95 -49.33 9.80
CA ASN A 637 -1.37 -48.81 11.10
C ASN A 637 -1.03 -47.31 11.23
N ALA A 638 -1.93 -46.56 11.87
CA ALA A 638 -1.70 -45.15 12.18
C ALA A 638 -1.01 -45.01 13.56
N GLY A 639 -0.02 -44.14 13.65
CA GLY A 639 0.68 -43.82 14.90
C GLY A 639 0.02 -42.70 15.69
N ILE A 640 0.08 -42.81 17.02
CA ILE A 640 -0.42 -41.82 17.97
C ILE A 640 0.46 -41.79 19.22
N ASP A 641 0.68 -40.61 19.78
CA ASP A 641 1.35 -40.40 21.06
C ASP A 641 0.57 -39.42 21.96
N GLN A 642 1.21 -38.96 23.03
CA GLN A 642 0.64 -38.00 23.96
C GLN A 642 0.31 -36.62 23.35
N ASN A 643 0.86 -36.32 22.16
CA ASN A 643 0.66 -35.09 21.42
C ASN A 643 -0.40 -35.23 20.31
N GLY A 644 -0.96 -36.44 20.12
CA GLY A 644 -2.00 -36.73 19.15
C GLY A 644 -1.54 -37.64 18.01
N ALA A 645 -2.40 -37.80 17.00
CA ALA A 645 -2.13 -38.65 15.85
C ALA A 645 -1.07 -38.02 14.93
N PHE A 646 -0.11 -38.84 14.47
CA PHE A 646 1.09 -38.33 13.79
C PHE A 646 0.77 -37.57 12.50
N PHE A 647 -0.09 -38.11 11.64
CA PHE A 647 -0.39 -37.46 10.35
C PHE A 647 -1.21 -36.19 10.55
N SER A 648 -2.34 -36.26 11.27
CA SER A 648 -3.20 -35.10 11.51
C SER A 648 -2.49 -33.94 12.20
N LYS A 649 -1.55 -34.21 13.13
CA LYS A 649 -0.74 -33.17 13.78
C LYS A 649 -0.02 -32.30 12.74
N TYR A 650 0.74 -32.92 11.84
CA TYR A 650 1.53 -32.20 10.83
C TYR A 650 0.69 -31.64 9.70
N PHE A 651 -0.37 -32.36 9.32
CA PHE A 651 -1.32 -31.91 8.31
C PHE A 651 -1.99 -30.61 8.74
N PHE A 652 -2.63 -30.59 9.92
CA PHE A 652 -3.34 -29.40 10.39
C PHE A 652 -2.39 -28.26 10.80
N ASN A 653 -1.13 -28.55 11.19
CA ASN A 653 -0.11 -27.49 11.31
C ASN A 653 0.15 -26.81 9.97
N SER A 654 0.31 -27.57 8.89
CA SER A 654 0.49 -27.00 7.55
C SER A 654 -0.75 -26.23 7.07
N ILE A 655 -1.95 -26.71 7.40
CA ILE A 655 -3.21 -25.99 7.13
C ILE A 655 -3.29 -24.69 7.94
N SER A 656 -2.79 -24.68 9.18
CA SER A 656 -2.69 -23.47 10.04
C SER A 656 -1.81 -22.39 9.42
N ASP A 657 -0.79 -22.78 8.66
CA ASP A 657 0.10 -21.91 7.86
C ASP A 657 -0.47 -21.64 6.45
N ALA A 658 -1.73 -22.01 6.26
CA ALA A 658 -2.51 -21.79 5.05
C ALA A 658 -1.84 -22.35 3.79
N LYS A 659 -1.21 -23.51 3.92
CA LYS A 659 -0.74 -24.32 2.80
C LYS A 659 -1.92 -24.97 2.07
N THR A 660 -1.68 -25.35 0.82
CA THR A 660 -2.64 -26.11 0.01
C THR A 660 -2.83 -27.51 0.60
N LEU A 661 -3.92 -28.20 0.24
CA LEU A 661 -4.16 -29.59 0.66
C LEU A 661 -3.00 -30.51 0.24
N LYS A 662 -2.45 -30.31 -0.97
CA LYS A 662 -1.26 -31.05 -1.44
C LYS A 662 -0.05 -30.79 -0.55
N SER A 663 0.30 -29.52 -0.31
CA SER A 663 1.46 -29.21 0.54
C SER A 663 1.28 -29.67 1.97
N ALA A 664 0.06 -29.63 2.53
CA ALA A 664 -0.22 -30.16 3.86
C ALA A 664 -0.06 -31.69 3.91
N PHE A 665 -0.52 -32.40 2.88
CA PHE A 665 -0.32 -33.84 2.73
C PHE A 665 1.16 -34.21 2.62
N GLU A 666 1.93 -33.49 1.80
CA GLU A 666 3.37 -33.72 1.61
C GLU A 666 4.15 -33.45 2.89
N SER A 667 3.88 -32.33 3.58
CA SER A 667 4.49 -32.00 4.87
C SER A 667 4.21 -33.07 5.93
N ALA A 668 2.96 -33.54 6.02
CA ALA A 668 2.60 -34.58 6.97
C ALA A 668 3.28 -35.91 6.63
N SER A 669 3.29 -36.31 5.37
CA SER A 669 3.89 -37.56 4.89
C SER A 669 5.41 -37.61 5.09
N ASN A 670 6.08 -36.45 5.10
CA ASN A 670 7.53 -36.31 5.33
C ASN A 670 7.93 -36.07 6.79
N ALA A 671 6.98 -36.02 7.72
CA ALA A 671 7.30 -35.72 9.11
C ALA A 671 8.19 -36.81 9.75
N GLU A 672 9.16 -36.38 10.56
CA GLU A 672 10.16 -37.26 11.18
C GLU A 672 9.48 -38.37 12.02
N GLU A 673 8.41 -38.07 12.75
CA GLU A 673 7.66 -39.09 13.50
C GLU A 673 6.99 -40.12 12.59
N ILE A 674 6.45 -39.73 11.41
CA ILE A 674 5.88 -40.71 10.46
C ILE A 674 6.98 -41.60 9.91
N ILE A 675 8.12 -41.02 9.52
CA ILE A 675 9.25 -41.77 8.98
C ILE A 675 9.77 -42.77 10.02
N THR A 676 10.04 -42.28 11.24
CA THR A 676 10.58 -43.09 12.34
C THR A 676 9.61 -44.19 12.76
N TYR A 677 8.32 -43.88 12.89
CA TYR A 677 7.30 -44.88 13.23
C TYR A 677 7.14 -45.93 12.11
N SER A 678 7.18 -45.50 10.86
CA SER A 678 7.12 -46.39 9.70
C SER A 678 8.31 -47.33 9.61
N GLU A 679 9.52 -46.84 9.92
CA GLU A 679 10.73 -47.68 10.01
C GLU A 679 10.63 -48.69 11.16
N MET A 680 10.13 -48.25 12.32
CA MET A 680 9.89 -49.15 13.46
C MET A 680 8.91 -50.26 13.11
N LEU A 681 7.79 -49.93 12.43
CA LEU A 681 6.81 -50.93 11.97
C LEU A 681 7.43 -51.90 10.96
N LYS A 682 8.18 -51.40 9.96
CA LYS A 682 8.91 -52.24 8.99
C LYS A 682 9.85 -53.23 9.69
N ASN A 683 10.63 -52.75 10.67
CA ASN A 683 11.55 -53.57 11.45
C ASN A 683 10.82 -54.63 12.30
N ALA A 684 9.59 -54.36 12.72
CA ALA A 684 8.72 -55.31 13.41
C ALA A 684 7.95 -56.27 12.47
N GLY A 685 8.16 -56.20 11.16
CA GLY A 685 7.42 -57.00 10.17
C GLY A 685 5.98 -56.55 9.96
N LEU A 686 5.65 -55.32 10.35
CA LEU A 686 4.35 -54.69 10.17
C LEU A 686 4.38 -53.70 8.98
N TYR A 687 3.21 -53.36 8.46
CA TYR A 687 3.08 -52.41 7.36
C TYR A 687 3.35 -50.98 7.84
N PRO A 688 4.22 -50.21 7.15
CA PRO A 688 4.53 -48.82 7.52
C PRO A 688 3.33 -47.90 7.38
N GLN A 689 3.29 -46.82 8.15
CA GLN A 689 2.31 -45.76 7.95
C GLN A 689 2.58 -45.06 6.60
N THR A 690 1.65 -45.20 5.66
CA THR A 690 1.80 -44.67 4.29
C THR A 690 0.55 -43.86 3.96
N PRO A 691 0.56 -42.54 4.18
CA PRO A 691 -0.56 -41.68 3.79
C PRO A 691 -0.80 -41.73 2.27
N LEU A 692 -2.06 -41.63 1.85
CA LEU A 692 -2.47 -41.61 0.45
C LEU A 692 -3.37 -40.39 0.17
N LEU A 693 -3.30 -39.87 -1.04
CA LEU A 693 -4.16 -38.80 -1.54
C LEU A 693 -4.75 -39.24 -2.89
N ASP A 694 -6.06 -39.12 -3.04
CA ASP A 694 -6.79 -39.24 -4.30
C ASP A 694 -7.62 -37.96 -4.50
N ASP A 695 -7.40 -37.25 -5.60
CA ASP A 695 -8.14 -36.03 -5.92
C ASP A 695 -8.74 -36.00 -7.33
N ASN A 696 -8.60 -37.09 -8.08
CA ASN A 696 -8.99 -37.17 -9.49
C ASN A 696 -10.22 -38.05 -9.74
N GLY A 697 -10.64 -38.86 -8.76
CA GLY A 697 -11.85 -39.67 -8.86
C GLY A 697 -11.67 -41.03 -9.53
N ASP A 698 -10.45 -41.57 -9.62
CA ASP A 698 -10.15 -42.86 -10.28
C ASP A 698 -10.12 -44.07 -9.33
N GLY A 699 -10.26 -43.86 -8.02
CA GLY A 699 -10.22 -44.88 -6.98
C GLY A 699 -8.82 -45.29 -6.52
N VAL A 700 -7.75 -44.62 -6.99
CA VAL A 700 -6.36 -45.02 -6.74
C VAL A 700 -5.57 -43.88 -6.12
N GLY A 701 -5.51 -43.84 -4.79
CA GLY A 701 -4.70 -42.83 -4.10
C GLY A 701 -3.21 -43.11 -4.09
N HIS A 702 -2.40 -42.07 -4.28
CA HIS A 702 -0.94 -42.16 -4.31
C HIS A 702 -0.26 -41.63 -3.04
N PRO A 703 0.84 -42.27 -2.59
CA PRO A 703 1.73 -41.70 -1.58
C PRO A 703 2.68 -40.68 -2.20
N MET A 704 3.35 -39.90 -1.35
CA MET A 704 4.40 -38.98 -1.80
C MET A 704 5.67 -39.74 -2.28
N PRO A 705 6.42 -39.21 -3.29
CA PRO A 705 6.17 -37.97 -4.04
C PRO A 705 5.00 -38.09 -5.02
N LEU A 706 4.18 -37.04 -5.08
CA LEU A 706 3.08 -36.90 -6.03
C LEU A 706 3.54 -36.35 -7.40
N GLU A 707 4.84 -36.08 -7.56
CA GLU A 707 5.36 -35.62 -8.84
C GLU A 707 5.36 -36.78 -9.86
N GLY A 708 4.61 -36.61 -10.95
CA GLY A 708 4.44 -37.64 -11.97
C GLY A 708 3.29 -38.62 -11.73
N THR A 709 2.50 -38.42 -10.66
CA THR A 709 1.20 -39.07 -10.47
C THR A 709 0.09 -38.21 -11.09
N ASP A 710 -1.09 -38.80 -11.28
CA ASP A 710 -2.34 -38.09 -11.62
C ASP A 710 -2.98 -37.43 -10.39
N ASP A 711 -2.59 -37.84 -9.19
CA ASP A 711 -3.01 -37.23 -7.94
C ASP A 711 -2.21 -35.99 -7.53
N GLY A 712 -2.90 -35.07 -6.85
CA GLY A 712 -2.36 -33.87 -6.23
C GLY A 712 -2.56 -32.62 -7.08
N LEU A 713 -2.94 -32.74 -8.35
CA LEU A 713 -3.15 -31.59 -9.23
C LEU A 713 -4.29 -30.68 -8.73
N ILE A 714 -5.40 -31.27 -8.32
CA ILE A 714 -6.56 -30.54 -7.82
C ILE A 714 -6.26 -30.01 -6.42
N ALA A 715 -5.73 -30.85 -5.53
CA ALA A 715 -5.36 -30.54 -4.16
C ALA A 715 -4.30 -29.43 -4.06
N ASN A 716 -3.46 -29.23 -5.09
CA ASN A 716 -2.49 -28.14 -5.14
C ASN A 716 -3.13 -26.75 -5.26
N SER A 717 -4.38 -26.67 -5.72
CA SER A 717 -5.13 -25.41 -5.84
C SER A 717 -6.13 -25.20 -4.71
N LYS A 718 -6.26 -26.18 -3.80
CA LYS A 718 -7.31 -26.25 -2.78
C LYS A 718 -6.74 -25.93 -1.40
N TYR A 719 -7.53 -25.17 -0.64
CA TYR A 719 -7.21 -24.74 0.71
C TYR A 719 -8.39 -25.05 1.63
N LEU A 720 -8.11 -25.35 2.90
CA LEU A 720 -9.14 -25.30 3.93
C LEU A 720 -9.24 -23.85 4.43
N GLY A 721 -10.39 -23.22 4.22
CA GLY A 721 -10.61 -21.80 4.50
C GLY A 721 -10.12 -20.84 3.39
N PRO A 722 -10.31 -19.52 3.54
CA PRO A 722 -10.03 -18.52 2.50
C PRO A 722 -8.56 -18.55 2.05
N GLN A 723 -8.32 -18.30 0.75
CA GLN A 723 -6.96 -18.09 0.24
C GLN A 723 -6.32 -16.87 0.91
N VAL A 724 -5.02 -16.97 1.20
CA VAL A 724 -4.23 -16.04 2.05
C VAL A 724 -4.08 -14.64 1.45
N GLY A 725 -4.64 -14.37 0.26
CA GLY A 725 -4.55 -13.04 -0.36
C GLY A 725 -5.21 -11.90 0.43
N ALA A 726 -6.00 -12.17 1.48
CA ALA A 726 -6.63 -11.11 2.27
C ALA A 726 -6.98 -11.46 3.73
N LEU A 727 -6.31 -12.44 4.34
CA LEU A 727 -6.33 -12.56 5.80
C LEU A 727 -5.09 -11.85 6.30
N ASN A 728 -5.26 -10.79 7.12
CA ASN A 728 -4.19 -10.29 7.97
C ASN A 728 -3.58 -11.49 8.66
N LEU A 729 -2.39 -11.89 8.22
CA LEU A 729 -1.67 -12.98 8.87
C LEU A 729 -1.48 -12.57 10.33
N PRO A 730 -1.52 -13.53 11.28
CA PRO A 730 -0.95 -13.24 12.58
C PRO A 730 0.47 -12.70 12.36
N PRO A 731 0.88 -11.68 13.13
CA PRO A 731 2.16 -11.04 12.97
C PRO A 731 3.29 -12.08 12.88
N THR A 732 4.05 -12.07 11.78
CA THR A 732 5.07 -13.11 11.56
C THR A 732 6.33 -12.75 12.33
N ILE A 733 6.80 -13.64 13.19
CA ILE A 733 8.13 -13.52 13.80
C ILE A 733 9.15 -13.86 12.71
N THR A 734 9.89 -12.85 12.27
CA THR A 734 10.86 -12.96 11.18
C THR A 734 12.29 -13.20 11.68
N SER A 735 12.54 -12.90 12.95
CA SER A 735 13.78 -13.24 13.64
C SER A 735 13.56 -13.20 15.14
N TYR A 736 14.28 -13.99 15.91
CA TYR A 736 14.20 -13.99 17.37
C TYR A 736 15.59 -14.29 17.96
N SER A 737 15.77 -14.02 19.25
CA SER A 737 16.97 -14.37 19.99
C SER A 737 17.09 -15.90 20.14
N GLU A 738 18.14 -16.51 19.59
CA GLU A 738 18.51 -17.91 19.84
C GLU A 738 19.63 -17.99 20.88
N TYR A 739 19.46 -18.83 21.90
CA TYR A 739 20.49 -19.16 22.87
C TYR A 739 20.79 -20.65 22.79
N SER A 740 21.99 -21.00 22.32
CA SER A 740 22.44 -22.38 22.14
C SER A 740 23.44 -22.84 23.20
N GLU A 741 23.88 -21.96 24.11
CA GLU A 741 24.85 -22.28 25.17
C GLU A 741 24.21 -22.36 26.56
N PRO A 742 24.73 -23.21 27.47
CA PRO A 742 24.23 -23.32 28.83
C PRO A 742 24.39 -21.99 29.58
N VAL A 743 23.29 -21.45 30.11
CA VAL A 743 23.31 -20.21 30.87
C VAL A 743 23.48 -20.49 32.37
N ASN A 744 24.37 -19.75 33.03
CA ASN A 744 24.61 -19.89 34.47
C ASN A 744 23.40 -19.43 35.29
N VAL A 745 23.19 -20.08 36.44
CA VAL A 745 22.10 -19.74 37.38
C VAL A 745 22.21 -18.26 37.82
N ASN A 746 21.08 -17.55 37.84
CA ASN A 746 20.96 -16.11 38.13
C ASN A 746 21.54 -15.15 37.06
N THR A 747 21.69 -15.61 35.82
CA THR A 747 22.00 -14.72 34.70
C THR A 747 20.71 -14.17 34.11
N GLU A 748 20.64 -12.85 33.92
CA GLU A 748 19.54 -12.19 33.23
C GLU A 748 19.68 -12.39 31.72
N ILE A 749 18.65 -12.91 31.07
CA ILE A 749 18.64 -13.22 29.63
C ILE A 749 17.59 -12.33 28.97
N GLU A 750 17.99 -11.60 27.93
CA GLU A 750 17.06 -10.82 27.11
C GLU A 750 16.57 -11.67 25.94
N ILE A 751 15.27 -11.95 25.91
CA ILE A 751 14.62 -12.62 24.79
C ILE A 751 13.86 -11.59 23.93
N TRP A 752 14.05 -11.66 22.62
CA TRP A 752 13.38 -10.75 21.69
C TRP A 752 12.90 -11.50 20.44
N ALA A 753 11.84 -10.97 19.83
CA ALA A 753 11.29 -11.45 18.57
C ALA A 753 10.92 -10.23 17.72
N LYS A 754 11.37 -10.22 16.47
CA LYS A 754 11.03 -9.21 15.46
C LYS A 754 9.77 -9.65 14.73
N VAL A 755 8.74 -8.84 14.84
CA VAL A 755 7.44 -9.08 14.23
C VAL A 755 7.27 -8.13 13.04
N ILE A 756 6.80 -8.64 11.90
CA ILE A 756 6.41 -7.82 10.74
C ILE A 756 4.90 -7.93 10.54
N ASP A 757 4.20 -6.79 10.62
CA ASP A 757 2.76 -6.63 10.41
C ASP A 757 2.47 -5.17 10.03
N ASP A 758 1.55 -4.93 9.10
CA ASP A 758 1.02 -3.64 8.67
C ASP A 758 -0.16 -3.14 9.53
N THR A 759 -0.51 -3.88 10.59
CA THR A 759 -1.52 -3.53 11.59
C THR A 759 -0.94 -3.29 13.00
N LYS A 760 -1.72 -2.64 13.89
CA LYS A 760 -1.32 -2.35 15.28
C LYS A 760 -1.31 -3.63 16.13
N ILE A 761 -0.14 -4.06 16.61
CA ILE A 761 0.02 -5.17 17.56
C ILE A 761 -0.67 -4.82 18.89
N LYS A 762 -1.58 -5.70 19.34
CA LYS A 762 -2.39 -5.49 20.55
C LYS A 762 -1.73 -6.03 21.82
N GLU A 763 -1.17 -7.24 21.77
CA GLU A 763 -0.58 -7.97 22.91
C GLU A 763 0.59 -8.87 22.43
N VAL A 764 1.58 -9.12 23.30
CA VAL A 764 2.74 -10.01 23.06
C VAL A 764 2.90 -10.92 24.27
N TYR A 765 3.15 -12.22 24.05
CA TYR A 765 3.39 -13.21 25.11
C TYR A 765 4.67 -14.02 24.82
N ALA A 766 5.38 -14.40 25.87
CA ALA A 766 6.47 -15.37 25.83
C ALA A 766 6.20 -16.48 26.84
N SER A 767 6.50 -17.74 26.47
CA SER A 767 6.39 -18.90 27.37
C SER A 767 7.77 -19.48 27.57
N ILE A 768 8.16 -19.66 28.84
CA ILE A 768 9.38 -20.39 29.21
C ILE A 768 8.99 -21.85 29.36
N ILE A 769 9.52 -22.70 28.49
CA ILE A 769 9.34 -24.15 28.58
C ILE A 769 10.44 -24.67 29.49
N GLU A 770 10.08 -25.27 30.62
CA GLU A 770 11.05 -25.93 31.48
C GLU A 770 11.70 -27.11 30.74
N PRO A 771 13.01 -27.35 30.88
CA PRO A 771 13.64 -28.46 30.20
C PRO A 771 13.12 -29.80 30.75
N ASP A 772 12.83 -30.75 29.86
CA ASP A 772 12.56 -32.14 30.23
C ASP A 772 13.83 -32.79 30.79
N TYR A 773 13.98 -32.79 32.12
CA TYR A 773 15.05 -33.55 32.77
C TYR A 773 14.55 -34.92 33.21
N LYS A 774 15.06 -35.98 32.56
CA LYS A 774 15.20 -37.30 33.20
C LYS A 774 16.58 -37.39 33.84
N ILE A 775 16.63 -37.31 35.17
CA ILE A 775 17.84 -37.67 35.90
C ILE A 775 17.94 -39.20 35.92
N ILE A 776 18.86 -39.77 35.13
CA ILE A 776 19.33 -41.13 35.34
C ILE A 776 20.47 -41.05 36.35
N LEU A 777 20.16 -41.33 37.61
CA LEU A 777 21.16 -41.69 38.60
C LEU A 777 21.06 -43.19 38.85
N ASN A 778 22.21 -43.87 38.77
CA ASN A 778 22.33 -45.26 39.17
C ASN A 778 21.90 -45.41 40.64
N ASN A 779 20.69 -45.94 40.86
CA ASN A 779 20.10 -46.57 42.05
C ASN A 779 18.69 -46.02 42.43
N ASP A 780 17.66 -46.59 41.81
CA ASP A 780 16.30 -46.89 42.30
C ASP A 780 15.67 -46.06 43.43
N THR A 781 15.68 -44.72 43.39
CA THR A 781 14.71 -43.93 44.20
C THR A 781 14.29 -42.65 43.50
N LEU A 782 12.99 -42.52 43.22
CA LEU A 782 12.37 -41.33 42.62
C LEU A 782 12.11 -40.29 43.72
N TYR A 783 12.57 -39.06 43.52
CA TYR A 783 12.15 -37.90 44.32
C TYR A 783 11.51 -36.87 43.38
N GLU A 784 10.30 -36.42 43.71
CA GLU A 784 9.68 -35.24 43.12
C GLU A 784 10.24 -33.99 43.81
N MET A 785 10.79 -33.05 43.04
CA MET A 785 11.01 -31.68 43.49
C MET A 785 9.96 -30.79 42.85
N ASN A 786 9.14 -30.14 43.67
CA ASN A 786 8.25 -29.08 43.23
C ASN A 786 8.99 -27.74 43.28
N PHE A 787 9.08 -27.07 42.14
CA PHE A 787 9.40 -25.64 42.09
C PHE A 787 8.11 -24.87 41.80
N THR A 788 7.89 -23.81 42.56
CA THR A 788 6.79 -22.86 42.36
C THR A 788 7.33 -21.62 41.67
N THR A 789 6.68 -21.24 40.58
CA THR A 789 6.93 -20.04 39.75
C THR A 789 6.92 -18.74 40.55
#